data_AF-A0A7L4KSE9-F1
#
_entry.id   AF-A0A7L4KSE9-F1
#
_cell.length_a   1.000
_cell.length_b   1.000
_cell.length_c   1.000
_cell.angle_alpha   90.00
_cell.angle_beta   90.00
_cell.angle_gamma   90.00
#
_symmetry.space_group_name_H-M   'P 1'
#
loop_
_entity.id
_entity.type
_entity.pdbx_description
1 polymer ?
#
loop_
_entity_poly.entity_id
_entity_poly.type
_entity_poly.pdbx_seq_one_letter_code
_entity_poly.pdbx_strand_id
1 'polypeptide(L)'
;MTAEEKENLRCYRRYIERSLNPVYILSNMTDWLSDEMKERVRKEEEKGVTAAAALFLDAVLLQEAEGWLRGFLDALVAAGYTGLAEAIENWDFSKLEKLELHRQLLKRIEATMLEVDPVAIMPYINTCLIERECDEILQVCEYRSKAAGITKLIECLCRSDKENWPKSLQLALDNAGYYNASELWNIREDNGKDVDGEMMDVSENCFETMMTFSEGAECDDLSENLSSVSESVCESSSVYEPQKARSYQIELAQPAIDGKNTLICAPTGSGKTFVALLICEHHLQNIPSGRKAKVVFLATKVPVYEQQKNVFRQHFERSGYSVQGICGETVANISVENVIQDSDIIVLTPQILVNSMEKGILSSLSIFTLMIFDECHNTTGNHPYNVLMTRYLDQKFGSSANQLPQIVGLTASVGVGNAKSISETAEHICTLCSYLDIQAISTVRENKQDLQRFGNKPETHIRWVKMRAQNHFAGIISGLMSETEVLMRKIYSVDAISQINKNYFGTQRYEQWIVFTQKKCRLLQLEDKEKESNICRDLFICTEHLRKFNDALMISEDARIEDALAYLNEFFTNVKNGPYTELEKQLTEKFQEKELELTALSKDESNENPKLEELACILDEAYRYNPQTRTILFAKTRALVAALKKWIEGNPLLSHIKPDFLGTVGMTLPMQKGVLDAFRNDKDIRLLIATSVADEGIDITECNLVVLYEYFGNVTKMIQVRGRGRARGSKCILVTSKTEVVENEKQNSYKEEMMNAAIEKLQNWDETTFARKIRGLQMKEKILRDSRKNETKHKVVEGKKNLLCGKCKAYVCSTDDIRIIKESHHTVLGDTFKERYITKPHRKPVQFDGFEKKNKMHCRNAECQHDWGITVKYKTFDNLPVIKIKSFVLENIETGTQMDFQKWK
;
A
#
# COMPACT_ATOMS: atom_id res chain seq x y z
N MET A 1 10.51 -41.45 34.84
CA MET A 1 10.75 -39.99 34.91
C MET A 1 11.36 -39.63 36.25
N THR A 2 12.14 -38.56 36.30
CA THR A 2 12.51 -37.93 37.57
C THR A 2 11.33 -37.09 38.08
N ALA A 3 11.18 -36.94 39.40
CA ALA A 3 10.14 -36.06 39.99
C ALA A 3 10.24 -34.61 39.47
N GLU A 4 11.44 -34.23 39.02
CA GLU A 4 11.79 -32.94 38.43
C GLU A 4 11.04 -32.63 37.13
N GLU A 5 10.90 -33.60 36.22
CA GLU A 5 10.22 -33.37 34.94
C GLU A 5 8.71 -33.13 35.13
N LYS A 6 8.07 -33.80 36.10
CA LYS A 6 6.67 -33.55 36.46
C LYS A 6 6.48 -32.16 37.07
N GLU A 7 7.44 -31.72 37.90
CA GLU A 7 7.39 -30.41 38.52
C GLU A 7 7.62 -29.29 37.49
N ASN A 8 8.54 -29.47 36.55
CA ASN A 8 8.75 -28.54 35.44
C ASN A 8 7.49 -28.40 34.57
N LEU A 9 6.82 -29.52 34.24
CA LEU A 9 5.58 -29.49 33.46
C LEU A 9 4.45 -28.77 34.20
N ARG A 10 4.42 -28.84 35.55
CA ARG A 10 3.50 -28.04 36.38
C ARG A 10 3.85 -26.55 36.37
N CYS A 11 5.13 -26.20 36.47
CA CYS A 11 5.58 -24.80 36.43
C CYS A 11 5.20 -24.10 35.12
N TYR A 12 5.29 -24.80 33.99
CA TYR A 12 5.00 -24.24 32.65
C TYR A 12 3.61 -24.57 32.11
N ARG A 13 2.73 -25.12 32.96
CA ARG A 13 1.37 -25.57 32.63
C ARG A 13 0.58 -24.57 31.79
N ARG A 14 0.62 -23.28 32.16
CA ARG A 14 -0.10 -22.19 31.48
C ARG A 14 0.21 -22.09 29.97
N TYR A 15 1.44 -22.38 29.54
CA TYR A 15 1.81 -22.30 28.13
C TYR A 15 1.23 -23.43 27.30
N ILE A 16 1.20 -24.63 27.89
CA ILE A 16 0.67 -25.84 27.26
C ILE A 16 -0.85 -25.72 27.13
N GLU A 17 -1.55 -25.36 28.21
CA GLU A 17 -3.02 -25.23 28.22
C GLU A 17 -3.55 -24.22 27.20
N ARG A 18 -2.81 -23.12 27.00
CA ARG A 18 -3.21 -22.04 26.08
C ARG A 18 -2.92 -22.33 24.61
N SER A 19 -2.12 -23.34 24.31
CA SER A 19 -1.67 -23.63 22.94
C SER A 19 -2.20 -24.98 22.44
N LEU A 20 -2.14 -26.03 23.27
CA LEU A 20 -2.49 -27.39 22.89
C LEU A 20 -4.01 -27.58 22.76
N ASN A 21 -4.49 -28.08 21.62
CA ASN A 21 -5.75 -28.81 21.54
C ASN A 21 -5.43 -30.29 21.72
N PRO A 22 -5.80 -30.91 22.87
CA PRO A 22 -5.39 -32.28 23.15
C PRO A 22 -6.00 -33.29 22.17
N VAL A 23 -7.13 -33.00 21.53
CA VAL A 23 -7.82 -33.91 20.59
C VAL A 23 -6.91 -34.34 19.44
N TYR A 24 -6.00 -33.47 19.00
CA TYR A 24 -5.10 -33.74 17.89
C TYR A 24 -3.99 -34.75 18.21
N ILE A 25 -3.68 -34.94 19.50
CA ILE A 25 -2.59 -35.83 19.95
C ILE A 25 -3.10 -37.12 20.61
N LEU A 26 -4.39 -37.23 20.93
CA LEU A 26 -4.94 -38.40 21.64
C LEU A 26 -4.71 -39.73 20.92
N SER A 27 -4.68 -39.74 19.57
CA SER A 27 -4.42 -40.96 18.79
C SER A 27 -3.03 -41.53 19.03
N ASN A 28 -2.07 -40.68 19.36
CA ASN A 28 -0.67 -41.05 19.57
C ASN A 28 -0.34 -41.26 21.05
N MET A 29 -1.35 -41.15 21.93
CA MET A 29 -1.23 -41.32 23.39
C MET A 29 -1.95 -42.58 23.90
N THR A 30 -2.26 -43.54 23.02
CA THR A 30 -3.05 -44.75 23.33
C THR A 30 -2.41 -45.65 24.37
N ASP A 31 -1.08 -45.66 24.44
CA ASP A 31 -0.34 -46.56 25.31
C ASP A 31 -0.32 -46.07 26.78
N TRP A 32 -0.67 -44.79 26.99
CA TRP A 32 -0.60 -44.12 28.28
C TRP A 32 -1.94 -43.57 28.77
N LEU A 33 -2.95 -43.42 27.90
CA LEU A 33 -4.28 -42.92 28.26
C LEU A 33 -5.37 -43.94 27.93
N SER A 34 -6.23 -44.21 28.92
CA SER A 34 -7.40 -45.08 28.75
C SER A 34 -8.40 -44.50 27.75
N ASP A 35 -9.16 -45.38 27.08
CA ASP A 35 -10.23 -44.96 26.15
C ASP A 35 -11.28 -44.07 26.83
N GLU A 36 -11.59 -44.35 28.10
CA GLU A 36 -12.49 -43.51 28.91
C GLU A 36 -11.93 -42.09 29.10
N MET A 37 -10.63 -41.95 29.40
CA MET A 37 -10.01 -40.64 29.58
C MET A 37 -9.96 -39.86 28.26
N LYS A 38 -9.63 -40.53 27.15
CA LYS A 38 -9.61 -39.91 25.81
C LYS A 38 -10.99 -39.37 25.43
N GLU A 39 -12.05 -40.11 25.72
CA GLU A 39 -13.42 -39.67 25.47
C GLU A 39 -13.85 -38.52 26.38
N ARG A 40 -13.43 -38.52 27.65
CA ARG A 40 -13.66 -37.39 28.56
C ARG A 40 -12.97 -36.11 28.09
N VAL A 41 -11.75 -36.20 27.57
CA VAL A 41 -11.02 -35.05 27.01
C VAL A 41 -11.72 -34.49 25.78
N ARG A 42 -12.23 -35.34 24.88
CA ARG A 42 -13.03 -34.90 23.72
C ARG A 42 -14.30 -34.14 24.14
N LYS A 43 -15.05 -34.67 25.12
CA LYS A 43 -16.25 -33.99 25.64
C LYS A 43 -15.95 -32.67 26.33
N GLU A 44 -14.79 -32.53 26.96
CA GLU A 44 -14.39 -31.28 27.59
C GLU A 44 -13.94 -30.23 26.56
N GLU A 45 -13.44 -30.67 25.40
CA GLU A 45 -13.04 -29.78 24.31
C GLU A 45 -14.23 -29.01 23.73
N GLU A 46 -15.39 -29.64 23.64
CA GLU A 46 -16.67 -29.01 23.27
C GLU A 46 -17.05 -27.84 24.21
N LYS A 47 -16.61 -27.87 25.47
CA LYS A 47 -16.85 -26.78 26.43
C LYS A 47 -15.76 -25.71 26.38
N GLY A 48 -14.56 -26.07 25.95
CA GLY A 48 -13.44 -25.15 25.81
C GLY A 48 -12.10 -25.87 25.68
N VAL A 49 -11.37 -25.56 24.62
CA VAL A 49 -10.08 -26.17 24.29
C VAL A 49 -9.05 -26.05 25.42
N THR A 50 -9.01 -24.90 26.12
CA THR A 50 -8.10 -24.69 27.26
C THR A 50 -8.46 -25.57 28.46
N ALA A 51 -9.76 -25.79 28.72
CA ALA A 51 -10.22 -26.67 29.79
C ALA A 51 -9.90 -28.13 29.49
N ALA A 52 -10.09 -28.55 28.24
CA ALA A 52 -9.67 -29.88 27.77
C ALA A 52 -8.17 -30.09 27.92
N ALA A 53 -7.36 -29.09 27.56
CA ALA A 53 -5.91 -29.16 27.71
C ALA A 53 -5.49 -29.27 29.18
N ALA A 54 -6.17 -28.56 30.09
CA ALA A 54 -5.95 -28.67 31.53
C ALA A 54 -6.30 -30.08 32.05
N LEU A 55 -7.45 -30.63 31.64
CA LEU A 55 -7.87 -31.99 32.00
C LEU A 55 -6.89 -33.05 31.47
N PHE A 56 -6.42 -32.88 30.24
CA PHE A 56 -5.42 -33.74 29.63
C PHE A 56 -4.10 -33.70 30.43
N LEU A 57 -3.62 -32.50 30.80
CA LEU A 57 -2.41 -32.33 31.59
C LEU A 57 -2.52 -32.97 32.97
N ASP A 58 -3.68 -32.85 33.64
CA ASP A 58 -3.92 -33.53 34.91
C ASP A 58 -3.81 -35.06 34.78
N ALA A 59 -4.40 -35.63 33.73
CA ALA A 59 -4.32 -37.06 33.45
C ALA A 59 -2.89 -37.52 33.16
N VAL A 60 -2.13 -36.72 32.42
CA VAL A 60 -0.73 -37.01 32.06
C VAL A 60 0.21 -36.90 33.27
N LEU A 61 0.02 -35.91 34.14
CA LEU A 61 0.83 -35.75 35.36
C LEU A 61 0.68 -36.92 36.36
N LEU A 62 -0.46 -37.62 36.31
CA LEU A 62 -0.74 -38.81 37.12
C LEU A 62 -0.11 -40.10 36.55
N GLN A 63 0.45 -40.09 35.33
CA GLN A 63 1.03 -41.29 34.73
C GLN A 63 2.39 -41.66 35.34
N GLU A 64 2.59 -42.97 35.53
CA GLU A 64 3.84 -43.55 36.05
C GLU A 64 4.51 -44.54 35.08
N ALA A 65 3.86 -44.86 33.95
CA ALA A 65 4.38 -45.75 32.92
C ALA A 65 5.68 -45.23 32.30
N GLU A 66 6.61 -46.11 31.93
CA GLU A 66 7.86 -45.70 31.30
C GLU A 66 7.62 -45.09 29.91
N GLY A 67 8.44 -44.08 29.56
CA GLY A 67 8.46 -43.50 28.22
C GLY A 67 7.34 -42.50 27.86
N TRP A 68 6.37 -42.22 28.75
CA TRP A 68 5.23 -41.38 28.39
C TRP A 68 5.59 -39.95 27.98
N LEU A 69 6.61 -39.32 28.59
CA LEU A 69 7.05 -37.96 28.21
C LEU A 69 7.60 -37.93 26.79
N ARG A 70 8.34 -38.96 26.39
CA ARG A 70 8.83 -39.10 25.01
C ARG A 70 7.67 -39.34 24.06
N GLY A 71 6.74 -40.21 24.42
CA GLY A 71 5.49 -40.40 23.69
C GLY A 71 4.69 -39.11 23.51
N PHE A 72 4.61 -38.27 24.54
CA PHE A 72 3.95 -36.96 24.48
C PHE A 72 4.66 -36.00 23.52
N LEU A 73 6.00 -35.92 23.56
CA LEU A 73 6.77 -35.10 22.62
C LEU A 73 6.61 -35.58 21.17
N ASP A 74 6.70 -36.89 20.94
CA ASP A 74 6.53 -37.48 19.60
C ASP A 74 5.09 -37.25 19.10
N ALA A 75 4.08 -37.33 19.99
CA ALA A 75 2.69 -37.02 19.68
C ALA A 75 2.49 -35.54 19.30
N LEU A 76 3.13 -34.61 20.02
CA LEU A 76 3.12 -33.18 19.70
C LEU A 76 3.71 -32.92 18.32
N VAL A 77 4.89 -33.47 18.02
CA VAL A 77 5.55 -33.30 16.71
C VAL A 77 4.68 -33.87 15.59
N ALA A 78 4.11 -35.06 15.78
CA ALA A 78 3.24 -35.70 14.79
C ALA A 78 1.95 -34.91 14.51
N ALA A 79 1.41 -34.22 15.52
CA ALA A 79 0.26 -33.32 15.35
C ALA A 79 0.64 -31.91 14.87
N GLY A 80 1.93 -31.63 14.66
CA GLY A 80 2.42 -30.34 14.17
C GLY A 80 2.73 -29.30 15.26
N TYR A 81 2.66 -29.62 16.56
CA TYR A 81 3.04 -28.74 17.68
C TYR A 81 4.56 -28.67 17.90
N THR A 82 5.31 -28.31 16.86
CA THR A 82 6.78 -28.29 16.88
C THR A 82 7.36 -27.26 17.86
N GLY A 83 6.69 -26.11 18.04
CA GLY A 83 7.14 -25.07 18.95
C GLY A 83 6.90 -25.45 20.41
N LEU A 84 5.79 -26.13 20.69
CA LEU A 84 5.48 -26.65 22.03
C LEU A 84 6.37 -27.84 22.39
N ALA A 85 6.64 -28.75 21.44
CA ALA A 85 7.57 -29.85 21.62
C ALA A 85 8.99 -29.35 21.93
N GLU A 86 9.50 -28.40 21.13
CA GLU A 86 10.81 -27.77 21.38
C GLU A 86 10.86 -27.07 22.75
N ALA A 87 9.78 -26.39 23.15
CA ALA A 87 9.72 -25.69 24.43
C ALA A 87 9.72 -26.63 25.63
N ILE A 88 9.03 -27.78 25.55
CA ILE A 88 8.99 -28.79 26.62
C ILE A 88 10.31 -29.58 26.66
N GLU A 89 10.86 -29.96 25.52
CA GLU A 89 12.12 -30.73 25.45
C GLU A 89 13.31 -29.92 25.99
N ASN A 90 13.36 -28.61 25.71
CA ASN A 90 14.42 -27.71 26.18
C ASN A 90 14.08 -26.93 27.46
N TRP A 91 12.85 -27.06 27.96
CA TRP A 91 12.30 -26.24 29.05
C TRP A 91 12.45 -24.72 28.85
N ASP A 92 12.41 -24.23 27.59
CA ASP A 92 12.46 -22.81 27.22
C ASP A 92 11.15 -22.35 26.56
N PHE A 93 10.33 -21.63 27.32
CA PHE A 93 9.05 -21.07 26.86
C PHE A 93 9.16 -19.62 26.37
N SER A 94 10.38 -19.06 26.24
CA SER A 94 10.57 -17.65 25.91
C SER A 94 10.10 -17.26 24.50
N LYS A 95 10.05 -18.22 23.56
CA LYS A 95 9.44 -18.01 22.23
C LYS A 95 7.92 -17.85 22.33
N LEU A 96 7.25 -18.68 23.13
CA LEU A 96 5.80 -18.64 23.35
C LEU A 96 5.38 -17.39 24.14
N GLU A 97 6.18 -16.97 25.13
CA GLU A 97 5.91 -15.75 25.90
C GLU A 97 5.87 -14.50 25.02
N LYS A 98 6.76 -14.40 24.01
CA LYS A 98 6.77 -13.26 23.07
C LYS A 98 5.49 -13.17 22.23
N LEU A 99 4.83 -14.29 21.98
CA LEU A 99 3.60 -14.33 21.19
C LEU A 99 2.43 -13.72 21.96
N GLU A 100 2.46 -13.69 23.29
CA GLU A 100 1.34 -13.20 24.11
C GLU A 100 0.97 -11.74 23.78
N LEU A 101 1.96 -10.88 23.49
CA LEU A 101 1.71 -9.51 23.05
C LEU A 101 0.91 -9.47 21.74
N HIS A 102 1.27 -10.33 20.78
CA HIS A 102 0.61 -10.42 19.48
C HIS A 102 -0.78 -11.06 19.60
N ARG A 103 -0.95 -12.06 20.47
CA ARG A 103 -2.24 -12.67 20.80
C ARG A 103 -3.19 -11.64 21.40
N GLN A 104 -2.71 -10.83 22.34
CA GLN A 104 -3.49 -9.74 22.94
C GLN A 104 -3.87 -8.67 21.89
N LEU A 105 -2.93 -8.26 21.04
CA LEU A 105 -3.22 -7.32 19.97
C LEU A 105 -4.25 -7.87 18.99
N LEU A 106 -4.12 -9.13 18.57
CA LEU A 106 -5.01 -9.75 17.60
C LEU A 106 -6.45 -9.80 18.13
N LYS A 107 -6.62 -10.16 19.40
CA LYS A 107 -7.93 -10.10 20.09
C LYS A 107 -8.48 -8.68 20.21
N ARG A 108 -7.63 -7.66 20.40
CA ARG A 108 -8.07 -6.25 20.47
C ARG A 108 -8.58 -5.75 19.12
N ILE A 109 -7.97 -6.16 18.01
CA ILE A 109 -8.32 -5.72 16.65
C ILE A 109 -9.24 -6.71 15.93
N GLU A 110 -9.82 -7.68 16.64
CA GLU A 110 -10.69 -8.72 16.06
C GLU A 110 -11.88 -8.12 15.29
N ALA A 111 -12.45 -7.02 15.79
CA ALA A 111 -13.53 -6.29 15.12
C ALA A 111 -13.13 -5.80 13.71
N THR A 112 -11.89 -5.34 13.53
CA THR A 112 -11.36 -4.92 12.23
C THR A 112 -11.13 -6.10 11.29
N MET A 113 -10.87 -7.30 11.82
CA MET A 113 -10.58 -8.50 11.02
C MET A 113 -11.83 -9.17 10.45
N LEU A 114 -13.03 -8.81 10.91
CA LEU A 114 -14.28 -9.50 10.60
C LEU A 114 -14.60 -9.60 9.10
N GLU A 115 -14.12 -8.67 8.27
CA GLU A 115 -14.31 -8.66 6.82
C GLU A 115 -13.12 -9.24 6.02
N VAL A 116 -12.08 -9.71 6.70
CA VAL A 116 -10.96 -10.40 6.07
C VAL A 116 -11.43 -11.77 5.60
N ASP A 117 -11.21 -12.08 4.32
CA ASP A 117 -11.53 -13.40 3.78
C ASP A 117 -10.46 -14.41 4.23
N PRO A 118 -10.78 -15.35 5.13
CA PRO A 118 -9.84 -16.35 5.62
C PRO A 118 -9.30 -17.22 4.47
N VAL A 119 -10.08 -17.46 3.41
CA VAL A 119 -9.66 -18.26 2.24
C VAL A 119 -8.57 -17.54 1.45
N ALA A 120 -8.67 -16.21 1.33
CA ALA A 120 -7.69 -15.40 0.59
C ALA A 120 -6.34 -15.32 1.31
N ILE A 121 -6.33 -15.36 2.65
CA ILE A 121 -5.10 -15.30 3.45
C ILE A 121 -4.51 -16.69 3.77
N MET A 122 -5.30 -17.76 3.65
CA MET A 122 -4.90 -19.13 3.99
C MET A 122 -3.56 -19.57 3.36
N PRO A 123 -3.28 -19.31 2.05
CA PRO A 123 -2.03 -19.74 1.43
C PRO A 123 -0.77 -19.15 2.08
N TYR A 124 -0.90 -17.99 2.73
CA TYR A 124 0.22 -17.28 3.36
C TYR A 124 0.39 -17.64 4.85
N ILE A 125 -0.62 -18.26 5.47
CA ILE A 125 -0.66 -18.47 6.92
C ILE A 125 -0.81 -19.94 7.34
N ASN A 126 -1.06 -20.86 6.41
CA ASN A 126 -1.20 -22.30 6.67
C ASN A 126 -0.04 -22.90 7.51
N THR A 127 1.20 -22.48 7.30
CA THR A 127 2.39 -22.92 8.05
C THR A 127 2.39 -22.50 9.53
N CYS A 128 1.49 -21.59 9.90
CA CYS A 128 1.35 -21.06 11.25
C CYS A 128 0.26 -21.78 12.06
N LEU A 129 -0.57 -22.57 11.39
CA LEU A 129 -1.69 -23.31 11.92
C LEU A 129 -1.38 -24.81 11.85
N ILE A 130 -2.19 -25.61 12.53
CA ILE A 130 -2.15 -27.06 12.40
C ILE A 130 -2.98 -27.45 11.18
N GLU A 131 -2.58 -28.52 10.49
CA GLU A 131 -3.26 -28.98 9.26
C GLU A 131 -4.78 -29.18 9.45
N ARG A 132 -5.18 -29.82 10.55
CA ARG A 132 -6.60 -29.98 10.91
C ARG A 132 -7.30 -28.65 11.21
N GLU A 133 -6.61 -27.67 11.79
CA GLU A 133 -7.18 -26.34 12.02
C GLU A 133 -7.43 -25.62 10.68
N CYS A 134 -6.55 -25.76 9.71
CA CYS A 134 -6.75 -25.22 8.36
C CYS A 134 -8.00 -25.79 7.71
N ASP A 135 -8.16 -27.12 7.75
CA ASP A 135 -9.33 -27.80 7.19
C ASP A 135 -10.63 -27.39 7.90
N GLU A 136 -10.61 -27.31 9.24
CA GLU A 136 -11.76 -26.83 10.02
C GLU A 136 -12.12 -25.39 9.66
N ILE A 137 -11.15 -24.49 9.51
CA ILE A 137 -11.39 -23.11 9.10
C ILE A 137 -12.05 -23.09 7.73
N LEU A 138 -11.51 -23.82 6.75
CA LEU A 138 -12.07 -23.87 5.39
C LEU A 138 -13.50 -24.45 5.38
N GLN A 139 -13.76 -25.49 6.17
CA GLN A 139 -15.11 -26.04 6.34
C GLN A 139 -16.07 -25.03 6.98
N VAL A 140 -15.63 -24.28 8.01
CA VAL A 140 -16.45 -23.23 8.62
C VAL A 140 -16.75 -22.11 7.62
N CYS A 141 -15.79 -21.78 6.75
CA CYS A 141 -15.99 -20.79 5.69
C CYS A 141 -17.04 -21.26 4.67
N GLU A 142 -16.98 -22.54 4.29
CA GLU A 142 -17.86 -23.13 3.27
C GLU A 142 -19.28 -23.38 3.80
N TYR A 143 -19.41 -23.97 4.98
CA TYR A 143 -20.69 -24.45 5.50
C TYR A 143 -21.39 -23.48 6.46
N ARG A 144 -20.67 -22.54 7.09
CA ARG A 144 -21.25 -21.59 8.05
C ARG A 144 -21.20 -20.15 7.53
N SER A 145 -20.03 -19.55 7.46
CA SER A 145 -19.79 -18.24 6.85
C SER A 145 -18.31 -17.87 6.89
N LYS A 146 -17.90 -16.94 6.02
CA LYS A 146 -16.55 -16.35 6.05
C LYS A 146 -16.24 -15.65 7.39
N ALA A 147 -17.22 -14.95 7.97
CA ALA A 147 -17.07 -14.28 9.27
C ALA A 147 -16.80 -15.27 10.42
N ALA A 148 -17.55 -16.37 10.48
CA ALA A 148 -17.27 -17.44 11.43
C ALA A 148 -15.89 -18.09 11.18
N GLY A 149 -15.52 -18.20 9.91
CA GLY A 149 -14.22 -18.71 9.49
C GLY A 149 -13.04 -17.84 9.97
N ILE A 150 -13.12 -16.52 9.81
CA ILE A 150 -12.06 -15.62 10.29
C ILE A 150 -11.98 -15.59 11.81
N THR A 151 -13.11 -15.66 12.52
CA THR A 151 -13.12 -15.82 13.98
C THR A 151 -12.42 -17.12 14.40
N LYS A 152 -12.71 -18.23 13.73
CA LYS A 152 -12.02 -19.52 13.98
C LYS A 152 -10.52 -19.43 13.68
N LEU A 153 -10.14 -18.74 12.61
CA LEU A 153 -8.74 -18.51 12.25
C LEU A 153 -8.02 -17.69 13.33
N ILE A 154 -8.63 -16.62 13.83
CA ILE A 154 -8.07 -15.80 14.92
C ILE A 154 -7.94 -16.63 16.21
N GLU A 155 -8.93 -17.47 16.52
CA GLU A 155 -8.88 -18.40 17.65
C GLU A 155 -7.65 -19.32 17.53
N CYS A 156 -7.47 -19.97 16.38
CA CYS A 156 -6.35 -20.88 16.12
C CYS A 156 -5.00 -20.15 16.14
N LEU A 157 -4.90 -18.96 15.54
CA LEU A 157 -3.69 -18.13 15.61
C LEU A 157 -3.35 -17.72 17.05
N CYS A 158 -4.36 -17.44 17.87
CA CYS A 158 -4.15 -17.15 19.29
C CYS A 158 -3.61 -18.36 20.06
N ARG A 159 -3.80 -19.59 19.54
CA ARG A 159 -3.26 -20.84 20.11
C ARG A 159 -1.96 -21.29 19.44
N SER A 160 -1.63 -20.76 18.27
CA SER A 160 -0.42 -21.11 17.51
C SER A 160 0.84 -21.03 18.37
N ASP A 161 1.65 -22.09 18.30
CA ASP A 161 2.94 -22.24 18.95
C ASP A 161 4.11 -21.76 18.07
N LYS A 162 3.82 -21.20 16.88
CA LYS A 162 4.80 -20.86 15.85
C LYS A 162 5.34 -19.44 16.00
N GLU A 163 6.64 -19.27 16.27
CA GLU A 163 7.25 -17.95 16.54
C GLU A 163 7.24 -16.96 15.33
N ASN A 164 6.84 -17.41 14.15
CA ASN A 164 6.76 -16.61 12.92
C ASN A 164 5.35 -16.14 12.58
N TRP A 165 4.28 -16.68 13.19
CA TRP A 165 2.90 -16.39 12.79
C TRP A 165 2.55 -14.89 12.76
N PRO A 166 3.05 -14.02 13.65
CA PRO A 166 2.70 -12.61 13.58
C PRO A 166 3.20 -11.91 12.31
N LYS A 167 4.38 -12.34 11.81
CA LYS A 167 4.95 -11.81 10.57
C LYS A 167 4.23 -12.39 9.36
N SER A 168 3.87 -13.67 9.41
CA SER A 168 3.09 -14.31 8.35
C SER A 168 1.72 -13.67 8.21
N LEU A 169 1.04 -13.36 9.32
CA LEU A 169 -0.23 -12.62 9.29
C LEU A 169 -0.08 -11.23 8.65
N GLN A 170 0.97 -10.49 8.99
CA GLN A 170 1.26 -9.19 8.38
C GLN A 170 1.42 -9.29 6.86
N LEU A 171 2.25 -10.23 6.41
CA LEU A 171 2.49 -10.47 4.98
C LEU A 171 1.20 -10.92 4.28
N ALA A 172 0.41 -11.78 4.92
CA ALA A 172 -0.85 -12.28 4.39
C ALA A 172 -1.85 -11.14 4.17
N LEU A 173 -2.00 -10.24 5.14
CA LEU A 173 -2.89 -9.08 5.04
C LEU A 173 -2.42 -8.10 3.94
N ASP A 174 -1.12 -7.85 3.85
CA ASP A 174 -0.53 -6.99 2.81
C ASP A 174 -0.75 -7.58 1.40
N ASN A 175 -0.46 -8.87 1.22
CA ASN A 175 -0.58 -9.56 -0.07
C ASN A 175 -2.04 -9.73 -0.52
N ALA A 176 -2.96 -9.95 0.42
CA ALA A 176 -4.38 -10.05 0.13
C ALA A 176 -5.08 -8.68 -0.03
N GLY A 177 -4.36 -7.57 0.19
CA GLY A 177 -4.86 -6.21 -0.03
C GLY A 177 -5.72 -5.65 1.11
N TYR A 178 -5.62 -6.21 2.32
CA TYR A 178 -6.30 -5.74 3.53
C TYR A 178 -5.47 -4.69 4.28
N TYR A 179 -5.20 -3.56 3.61
CA TYR A 179 -4.28 -2.53 4.11
C TYR A 179 -4.68 -1.91 5.45
N ASN A 180 -5.97 -1.71 5.72
CA ASN A 180 -6.43 -1.14 7.00
C ASN A 180 -6.11 -2.08 8.17
N ALA A 181 -6.42 -3.37 8.03
CA ALA A 181 -6.10 -4.39 9.03
C ALA A 181 -4.59 -4.58 9.16
N SER A 182 -3.85 -4.55 8.04
CA SER A 182 -2.38 -4.59 8.01
C SER A 182 -1.74 -3.38 8.72
N GLU A 183 -2.24 -2.16 8.51
CA GLU A 183 -1.72 -0.94 9.14
C GLU A 183 -1.94 -0.98 10.66
N LEU A 184 -3.09 -1.50 11.09
CA LEU A 184 -3.42 -1.69 12.51
C LEU A 184 -2.62 -2.84 13.14
N TRP A 185 -2.43 -3.95 12.42
CA TRP A 185 -1.66 -5.12 12.85
C TRP A 185 -0.16 -4.84 12.96
N ASN A 186 0.35 -3.96 12.10
CA ASN A 186 1.75 -3.56 12.11
C ASN A 186 2.12 -3.03 13.50
N ILE A 187 2.78 -3.87 14.31
CA ILE A 187 3.68 -3.46 15.39
C ILE A 187 4.99 -2.94 14.76
N ARG A 188 4.88 -2.23 13.64
CA ARG A 188 5.85 -1.24 13.18
C ARG A 188 5.41 0.04 13.88
N GLU A 189 6.28 0.64 14.69
CA GLU A 189 6.07 2.03 15.12
C GLU A 189 5.81 2.85 13.85
N ASP A 190 4.59 3.36 13.74
CA ASP A 190 4.22 4.24 12.65
C ASP A 190 5.02 5.52 12.85
N ASN A 191 5.74 5.88 11.78
CA ASN A 191 6.49 7.11 11.78
C ASN A 191 5.49 8.26 11.77
N GLY A 192 5.20 8.81 12.95
CA GLY A 192 4.79 10.19 13.12
C GLY A 192 5.69 11.10 12.29
N LYS A 193 5.20 11.45 11.10
CA LYS A 193 5.35 12.81 10.60
C LYS A 193 4.49 13.66 11.52
N ASP A 194 5.07 14.16 12.60
CA ASP A 194 4.52 15.35 13.23
C ASP A 194 4.76 16.50 12.26
N VAL A 195 3.65 16.91 11.66
CA VAL A 195 3.51 18.21 11.00
C VAL A 195 3.37 19.21 12.13
N ASP A 196 4.49 19.78 12.57
CA ASP A 196 4.48 21.05 13.28
C ASP A 196 5.61 21.93 12.74
N GLY A 197 5.19 22.93 11.97
CA GLY A 197 6.04 23.89 11.28
C GLY A 197 5.19 24.87 10.49
N GLU A 198 4.56 25.79 11.23
CA GLU A 198 3.86 27.00 10.79
C GLU A 198 2.49 26.80 10.09
N MET A 199 1.43 27.15 10.84
CA MET A 199 0.12 27.49 10.30
C MET A 199 0.25 28.62 9.27
N MET A 200 0.37 28.28 8.00
CA MET A 200 -0.12 29.11 6.90
C MET A 200 -1.47 28.57 6.46
N ASP A 201 -2.46 29.44 6.54
CA ASP A 201 -3.82 29.38 5.99
C ASP A 201 -3.99 28.31 4.87
N VAL A 202 -4.47 27.13 5.25
CA VAL A 202 -4.71 26.01 4.33
C VAL A 202 -6.03 26.23 3.61
N SER A 203 -5.98 27.07 2.58
CA SER A 203 -6.94 26.96 1.47
C SER A 203 -6.80 25.57 0.82
N GLU A 204 -7.92 24.94 0.47
CA GLU A 204 -8.14 23.54 0.06
C GLU A 204 -7.40 23.05 -1.21
N ASN A 205 -6.11 23.30 -1.33
CA ASN A 205 -5.30 22.94 -2.49
C ASN A 205 -4.00 22.23 -2.07
N CYS A 206 -4.10 20.97 -1.61
CA CYS A 206 -3.05 19.96 -1.77
C CYS A 206 -3.51 18.60 -1.19
N PHE A 207 -3.93 17.67 -2.06
CA PHE A 207 -4.03 16.25 -1.69
C PHE A 207 -2.78 15.55 -2.21
N GLU A 208 -1.72 15.48 -1.39
CA GLU A 208 -0.64 14.51 -1.58
C GLU A 208 -1.06 13.18 -0.93
N THR A 209 -1.41 12.20 -1.75
CA THR A 209 -1.54 10.82 -1.31
C THR A 209 -0.15 10.29 -0.94
N MET A 210 0.06 9.99 0.34
CA MET A 210 1.29 9.42 0.86
C MET A 210 1.43 7.97 0.35
N MET A 211 2.18 7.77 -0.73
CA MET A 211 2.56 6.46 -1.24
C MET A 211 3.62 5.83 -0.33
N THR A 212 3.26 4.81 0.44
CA THR A 212 4.19 3.91 1.12
C THR A 212 4.41 2.66 0.25
N PHE A 213 5.64 2.49 -0.26
CA PHE A 213 6.08 1.27 -0.92
C PHE A 213 6.26 0.13 0.11
N SER A 214 5.71 -1.06 -0.19
CA SER A 214 6.11 -2.32 0.45
C SER A 214 6.54 -3.33 -0.61
N GLU A 215 7.64 -4.03 -0.32
CA GLU A 215 8.25 -5.09 -1.11
C GLU A 215 7.34 -6.34 -1.11
N GLY A 216 6.93 -6.82 -2.28
CA GLY A 216 6.32 -8.14 -2.45
C GLY A 216 7.39 -9.23 -2.37
N ALA A 217 7.06 -10.35 -1.72
CA ALA A 217 7.92 -11.53 -1.62
C ALA A 217 7.41 -12.67 -2.51
N GLU A 218 8.37 -13.49 -2.92
CA GLU A 218 8.39 -14.53 -3.94
C GLU A 218 7.48 -15.73 -3.67
N CYS A 219 7.10 -16.45 -4.74
CA CYS A 219 6.46 -17.76 -4.70
C CYS A 219 7.53 -18.82 -5.01
N ASP A 220 7.59 -19.87 -4.20
CA ASP A 220 8.49 -21.02 -4.39
C ASP A 220 8.01 -21.94 -5.53
N ASP A 221 9.00 -22.43 -6.29
CA ASP A 221 8.92 -23.46 -7.32
C ASP A 221 8.33 -24.77 -6.77
N LEU A 222 7.34 -25.31 -7.46
CA LEU A 222 7.02 -26.74 -7.42
C LEU A 222 6.99 -27.27 -8.86
N SER A 223 8.13 -27.81 -9.27
CA SER A 223 8.26 -28.70 -10.42
C SER A 223 7.64 -30.08 -10.16
N GLU A 224 7.09 -30.67 -11.22
CA GLU A 224 6.70 -32.07 -11.41
C GLU A 224 5.28 -32.50 -10.95
N ASN A 225 4.30 -32.46 -11.86
CA ASN A 225 3.99 -33.61 -12.72
C ASN A 225 2.87 -33.34 -13.74
N LEU A 226 3.08 -33.87 -14.95
CA LEU A 226 2.20 -33.82 -16.11
C LEU A 226 0.91 -34.65 -15.92
N SER A 227 -0.21 -34.14 -16.44
CA SER A 227 -1.10 -34.94 -17.31
C SER A 227 -2.09 -34.07 -18.11
N SER A 228 -1.79 -33.94 -19.41
CA SER A 228 -2.71 -33.92 -20.56
C SER A 228 -4.06 -33.19 -20.42
N VAL A 229 -4.12 -31.93 -20.84
CA VAL A 229 -5.31 -31.37 -21.50
C VAL A 229 -4.86 -30.60 -22.74
N SER A 230 -5.42 -30.97 -23.88
CA SER A 230 -5.10 -30.58 -25.24
C SER A 230 -4.93 -29.08 -25.46
N GLU A 231 -3.75 -28.70 -25.96
CA GLU A 231 -3.46 -27.42 -26.60
C GLU A 231 -4.39 -27.21 -27.82
N SER A 232 -5.40 -26.36 -27.66
CA SER A 232 -5.92 -25.56 -28.76
C SER A 232 -5.40 -24.13 -28.58
N VAL A 233 -4.15 -23.92 -28.97
CA VAL A 233 -3.52 -22.60 -29.04
C VAL A 233 -4.18 -21.83 -30.19
N CYS A 234 -5.09 -20.92 -29.84
CA CYS A 234 -5.51 -19.86 -30.75
C CYS A 234 -4.45 -18.76 -30.73
N GLU A 235 -3.36 -18.98 -31.46
CA GLU A 235 -2.41 -17.94 -31.85
C GLU A 235 -3.11 -16.96 -32.82
N SER A 236 -3.73 -15.90 -32.28
CA SER A 236 -3.91 -14.68 -33.06
C SER A 236 -2.68 -13.81 -32.83
N SER A 237 -1.58 -14.15 -33.51
CA SER A 237 -0.42 -13.30 -33.66
C SER A 237 -0.84 -12.03 -34.42
N SER A 238 -1.11 -10.95 -33.70
CA SER A 238 -1.20 -9.62 -34.31
C SER A 238 0.20 -9.25 -34.81
N VAL A 239 0.44 -9.49 -36.09
CA VAL A 239 1.63 -9.05 -36.82
C VAL A 239 1.80 -7.55 -36.59
N TYR A 240 2.87 -7.15 -35.90
CA TYR A 240 3.22 -5.74 -35.70
C TYR A 240 3.75 -5.17 -37.02
N GLU A 241 2.88 -4.51 -37.79
CA GLU A 241 3.32 -3.72 -38.94
C GLU A 241 4.11 -2.48 -38.44
N PRO A 242 5.29 -2.18 -39.02
CA PRO A 242 6.03 -0.98 -38.67
C PRO A 242 5.21 0.26 -39.04
N GLN A 243 4.56 0.88 -38.04
CA GLN A 243 3.86 2.14 -38.24
C GLN A 243 4.87 3.24 -38.57
N LYS A 244 4.65 3.90 -39.71
CA LYS A 244 5.41 5.10 -40.07
C LYS A 244 5.10 6.22 -39.07
N ALA A 245 6.15 6.90 -38.58
CA ALA A 245 6.00 8.04 -37.68
C ALA A 245 5.16 9.16 -38.33
N ARG A 246 4.22 9.72 -37.58
CA ARG A 246 3.43 10.89 -37.99
C ARG A 246 4.28 12.16 -37.92
N SER A 247 3.90 13.20 -38.66
CA SER A 247 4.66 14.45 -38.72
C SER A 247 4.83 15.10 -37.34
N TYR A 248 3.77 15.14 -36.53
CA TYR A 248 3.88 15.67 -35.17
C TYR A 248 4.76 14.80 -34.24
N GLN A 249 4.87 13.49 -34.49
CA GLN A 249 5.72 12.61 -33.69
C GLN A 249 7.20 12.83 -34.01
N ILE A 250 7.52 13.10 -35.30
CA ILE A 250 8.86 13.49 -35.75
C ILE A 250 9.22 14.86 -35.14
N GLU A 251 8.31 15.83 -35.19
CA GLU A 251 8.48 17.14 -34.54
C GLU A 251 8.79 17.01 -33.05
N LEU A 252 8.05 16.16 -32.33
CA LEU A 252 8.29 15.93 -30.90
C LEU A 252 9.67 15.30 -30.63
N ALA A 253 10.13 14.40 -31.50
CA ALA A 253 11.40 13.69 -31.36
C ALA A 253 12.61 14.54 -31.72
N GLN A 254 12.46 15.53 -32.61
CA GLN A 254 13.57 16.23 -33.26
C GLN A 254 14.62 16.80 -32.27
N PRO A 255 14.25 17.53 -31.19
CA PRO A 255 15.25 18.07 -30.28
C PRO A 255 16.07 16.99 -29.57
N ALA A 256 15.45 15.84 -29.28
CA ALA A 256 16.15 14.69 -28.69
C ALA A 256 17.03 13.97 -29.73
N ILE A 257 16.58 13.86 -30.98
CA ILE A 257 17.38 13.36 -32.10
C ILE A 257 18.64 14.20 -32.30
N ASP A 258 18.53 15.53 -32.13
CA ASP A 258 19.68 16.46 -32.17
C ASP A 258 20.63 16.33 -30.97
N GLY A 259 20.38 15.38 -30.06
CA GLY A 259 21.22 15.10 -28.88
C GLY A 259 20.94 15.99 -27.67
N LYS A 260 19.88 16.81 -27.69
CA LYS A 260 19.52 17.69 -26.55
C LYS A 260 18.78 16.91 -25.48
N ASN A 261 19.02 17.25 -24.22
CA ASN A 261 18.16 16.80 -23.13
C ASN A 261 16.78 17.43 -23.29
N THR A 262 15.75 16.61 -23.47
CA THR A 262 14.46 17.08 -23.99
C THR A 262 13.30 16.65 -23.09
N LEU A 263 12.44 17.62 -22.75
CA LEU A 263 11.18 17.38 -22.06
C LEU A 263 10.04 17.38 -23.09
N ILE A 264 9.50 16.21 -23.37
CA ILE A 264 8.40 16.02 -24.32
C ILE A 264 7.08 16.11 -23.56
N CYS A 265 6.36 17.22 -23.77
CA CYS A 265 5.05 17.44 -23.20
C CYS A 265 3.99 17.32 -24.29
N ALA A 266 3.30 16.18 -24.31
CA ALA A 266 2.27 15.88 -25.32
C ALA A 266 1.09 15.14 -24.69
N PRO A 267 -0.16 15.40 -25.14
CA PRO A 267 -1.36 14.79 -24.55
C PRO A 267 -1.29 13.26 -24.44
N THR A 268 -2.00 12.68 -23.48
CA THR A 268 -2.13 11.21 -23.38
C THR A 268 -2.67 10.65 -24.70
N GLY A 269 -2.07 9.55 -25.16
CA GLY A 269 -2.43 8.90 -26.41
C GLY A 269 -1.93 9.52 -27.71
N SER A 270 -1.18 10.62 -27.66
CA SER A 270 -0.42 11.11 -28.82
C SER A 270 0.67 10.14 -29.32
N GLY A 271 0.92 9.05 -28.57
CA GLY A 271 1.96 8.07 -28.89
C GLY A 271 3.35 8.45 -28.36
N LYS A 272 3.43 9.03 -27.15
CA LYS A 272 4.71 9.36 -26.49
C LYS A 272 5.67 8.16 -26.42
N THR A 273 5.16 6.96 -26.15
CA THR A 273 5.96 5.73 -26.21
C THR A 273 6.56 5.51 -27.59
N PHE A 274 5.80 5.72 -28.66
CA PHE A 274 6.31 5.57 -30.03
C PHE A 274 7.37 6.64 -30.36
N VAL A 275 7.20 7.87 -29.88
CA VAL A 275 8.24 8.91 -29.97
C VAL A 275 9.51 8.48 -29.23
N ALA A 276 9.39 7.83 -28.07
CA ALA A 276 10.53 7.27 -27.35
C ALA A 276 11.23 6.16 -28.14
N LEU A 277 10.49 5.27 -28.80
CA LEU A 277 11.06 4.25 -29.69
C LEU A 277 11.85 4.90 -30.84
N LEU A 278 11.32 5.95 -31.47
CA LEU A 278 12.00 6.68 -32.55
C LEU A 278 13.31 7.31 -32.07
N ILE A 279 13.30 7.94 -30.89
CA ILE A 279 14.51 8.51 -30.28
C ILE A 279 15.53 7.42 -29.96
N CYS A 280 15.08 6.30 -29.37
CA CYS A 280 15.96 5.16 -29.07
C CYS A 280 16.58 4.58 -30.33
N GLU A 281 15.80 4.33 -31.37
CA GLU A 281 16.30 3.78 -32.63
C GLU A 281 17.36 4.69 -33.26
N HIS A 282 17.07 6.00 -33.34
CA HIS A 282 18.03 6.97 -33.85
C HIS A 282 19.30 7.03 -32.99
N HIS A 283 19.16 7.01 -31.66
CA HIS A 283 20.28 7.05 -30.73
C HIS A 283 21.17 5.81 -30.85
N LEU A 284 20.58 4.61 -30.95
CA LEU A 284 21.32 3.36 -31.14
C LEU A 284 22.07 3.32 -32.48
N GLN A 285 21.51 3.92 -33.54
CA GLN A 285 22.10 3.94 -34.88
C GLN A 285 23.23 4.98 -35.05
N ASN A 286 23.17 6.09 -34.32
CA ASN A 286 24.07 7.25 -34.53
C ASN A 286 25.15 7.40 -33.45
N ILE A 287 25.46 6.35 -32.69
CA ILE A 287 26.54 6.41 -31.71
C ILE A 287 27.93 6.45 -32.39
N PRO A 288 28.85 7.31 -31.90
CA PRO A 288 30.23 7.35 -32.38
C PRO A 288 30.94 5.99 -32.28
N SER A 289 31.73 5.66 -33.31
CA SER A 289 32.48 4.41 -33.40
C SER A 289 33.32 4.15 -32.15
N GLY A 290 33.12 3.00 -31.50
CA GLY A 290 33.89 2.55 -30.33
C GLY A 290 33.17 2.64 -28.97
N ARG A 291 32.00 3.30 -28.89
CA ARG A 291 31.13 3.24 -27.69
C ARG A 291 29.94 2.32 -27.97
N LYS A 292 29.57 1.47 -27.00
CA LYS A 292 28.31 0.73 -27.07
C LYS A 292 27.19 1.60 -26.51
N ALA A 293 26.08 1.66 -27.24
CA ALA A 293 24.86 2.29 -26.75
C ALA A 293 24.30 1.51 -25.57
N LYS A 294 23.76 2.23 -24.59
CA LYS A 294 22.97 1.64 -23.53
C LYS A 294 21.85 2.57 -23.13
N VAL A 295 20.62 2.09 -23.22
CA VAL A 295 19.40 2.86 -22.99
C VAL A 295 18.71 2.32 -21.75
N VAL A 296 18.22 3.21 -20.90
CA VAL A 296 17.31 2.83 -19.81
C VAL A 296 15.99 3.57 -19.93
N PHE A 297 14.89 2.81 -19.86
CA PHE A 297 13.53 3.34 -19.80
C PHE A 297 12.98 3.14 -18.39
N LEU A 298 12.62 4.23 -17.72
CA LEU A 298 12.15 4.22 -16.34
C LEU A 298 10.62 4.38 -16.32
N ALA A 299 9.93 3.41 -15.71
CA ALA A 299 8.49 3.41 -15.52
C ALA A 299 8.14 3.36 -14.03
N THR A 300 7.18 4.18 -13.60
CA THR A 300 6.83 4.33 -12.17
C THR A 300 6.02 3.15 -11.60
N LYS A 301 5.08 2.61 -12.38
CA LYS A 301 4.15 1.55 -11.94
C LYS A 301 4.48 0.22 -12.63
N VAL A 302 4.28 -0.91 -11.92
CA VAL A 302 4.57 -2.27 -12.45
C VAL A 302 3.80 -2.62 -13.72
N PRO A 303 2.48 -2.35 -13.84
CA PRO A 303 1.74 -2.62 -15.09
C PRO A 303 2.32 -1.85 -16.29
N VAL A 304 2.79 -0.62 -16.05
CA VAL A 304 3.38 0.24 -17.07
C VAL A 304 4.75 -0.31 -17.46
N TYR A 305 5.57 -0.68 -16.48
CA TYR A 305 6.84 -1.35 -16.72
C TYR A 305 6.67 -2.59 -17.61
N GLU A 306 5.70 -3.47 -17.32
CA GLU A 306 5.47 -4.67 -18.13
C GLU A 306 5.04 -4.33 -19.56
N GLN A 307 4.12 -3.37 -19.69
CA GLN A 307 3.66 -2.90 -20.99
C GLN A 307 4.81 -2.36 -21.82
N GLN A 308 5.62 -1.47 -21.25
CA GLN A 308 6.74 -0.84 -21.95
C GLN A 308 7.82 -1.88 -22.27
N LYS A 309 8.14 -2.78 -21.34
CA LYS A 309 9.07 -3.91 -21.60
C LYS A 309 8.64 -4.70 -22.83
N ASN A 310 7.37 -5.07 -22.94
CA ASN A 310 6.88 -5.84 -24.09
C ASN A 310 6.95 -5.03 -25.40
N VAL A 311 6.58 -3.74 -25.37
CA VAL A 311 6.64 -2.86 -26.55
C VAL A 311 8.08 -2.69 -27.05
N PHE A 312 9.02 -2.39 -26.16
CA PHE A 312 10.43 -2.27 -26.52
C PHE A 312 11.01 -3.59 -27.03
N ARG A 313 10.66 -4.70 -26.38
CA ARG A 313 11.10 -6.04 -26.78
C ARG A 313 10.65 -6.38 -28.20
N GLN A 314 9.36 -6.26 -28.49
CA GLN A 314 8.80 -6.52 -29.82
C GLN A 314 9.40 -5.62 -30.91
N HIS A 315 9.72 -4.37 -30.57
CA HIS A 315 10.24 -3.41 -31.54
C HIS A 315 11.72 -3.62 -31.86
N PHE A 316 12.56 -3.92 -30.87
CA PHE A 316 14.03 -3.91 -30.98
C PHE A 316 14.70 -5.28 -31.07
N GLU A 317 14.10 -6.37 -30.55
CA GLU A 317 14.72 -7.71 -30.66
C GLU A 317 14.87 -8.16 -32.11
N ARG A 318 13.89 -7.82 -32.96
CA ARG A 318 13.95 -8.08 -34.41
C ARG A 318 15.09 -7.35 -35.12
N SER A 319 15.60 -6.27 -34.52
CA SER A 319 16.73 -5.49 -35.02
C SER A 319 18.07 -5.91 -34.40
N GLY A 320 18.07 -7.01 -33.62
CA GLY A 320 19.28 -7.60 -33.04
C GLY A 320 19.74 -7.01 -31.70
N TYR A 321 18.94 -6.14 -31.07
CA TYR A 321 19.27 -5.58 -29.75
C TYR A 321 18.79 -6.45 -28.60
N SER A 322 19.57 -6.52 -27.53
CA SER A 322 19.20 -7.19 -26.29
C SER A 322 18.31 -6.28 -25.43
N VAL A 323 17.05 -6.70 -25.20
CA VAL A 323 16.07 -5.98 -24.39
C VAL A 323 15.71 -6.79 -23.15
N GLN A 324 16.09 -6.29 -21.98
CA GLN A 324 15.71 -6.91 -20.70
C GLN A 324 14.95 -5.92 -19.81
N GLY A 325 14.37 -6.41 -18.74
CA GLY A 325 13.74 -5.54 -17.75
C GLY A 325 13.73 -6.15 -16.37
N ILE A 326 13.82 -5.29 -15.37
CA ILE A 326 13.77 -5.66 -13.94
C ILE A 326 12.71 -4.79 -13.26
N CYS A 327 11.81 -5.44 -12.51
CA CYS A 327 10.92 -4.80 -11.55
C CYS A 327 11.19 -5.34 -10.13
N GLY A 328 10.48 -4.78 -9.15
CA GLY A 328 10.65 -5.13 -7.74
C GLY A 328 10.44 -6.62 -7.43
N GLU A 329 9.62 -7.31 -8.22
CA GLU A 329 9.34 -8.74 -8.05
C GLU A 329 10.50 -9.63 -8.56
N THR A 330 11.21 -9.19 -9.59
CA THR A 330 12.28 -9.98 -10.23
C THR A 330 13.68 -9.71 -9.67
N VAL A 331 13.87 -8.62 -8.90
CA VAL A 331 15.21 -8.13 -8.53
C VAL A 331 15.94 -9.04 -7.54
N ALA A 332 15.22 -9.82 -6.74
CA ALA A 332 15.82 -10.70 -5.72
C ALA A 332 16.54 -11.91 -6.34
N ASN A 333 16.10 -12.37 -7.52
CA ASN A 333 16.63 -13.56 -8.19
C ASN A 333 17.62 -13.24 -9.32
N ILE A 334 17.94 -11.96 -9.54
CA ILE A 334 18.69 -11.51 -10.72
C ILE A 334 19.80 -10.53 -10.34
N SER A 335 21.01 -10.73 -10.86
CA SER A 335 22.09 -9.75 -10.75
C SER A 335 21.79 -8.52 -11.62
N VAL A 336 21.48 -7.39 -10.96
CA VAL A 336 21.24 -6.10 -11.64
C VAL A 336 22.44 -5.70 -12.50
N GLU A 337 23.67 -5.97 -12.03
CA GLU A 337 24.89 -5.65 -12.76
C GLU A 337 24.97 -6.43 -14.08
N ASN A 338 24.72 -7.74 -14.06
CA ASN A 338 24.81 -8.58 -15.25
C ASN A 338 23.75 -8.18 -16.28
N VAL A 339 22.49 -7.99 -15.85
CA VAL A 339 21.42 -7.53 -16.75
C VAL A 339 21.79 -6.21 -17.41
N ILE A 340 22.30 -5.25 -16.63
CA ILE A 340 22.70 -3.95 -17.18
C ILE A 340 23.87 -4.12 -18.13
N GLN A 341 24.86 -4.98 -17.86
CA GLN A 341 26.00 -5.19 -18.75
C GLN A 341 25.60 -5.86 -20.06
N ASP A 342 24.78 -6.91 -20.00
CA ASP A 342 24.41 -7.81 -21.11
C ASP A 342 23.28 -7.27 -22.01
N SER A 343 22.64 -6.17 -21.60
CA SER A 343 21.52 -5.56 -22.34
C SER A 343 21.91 -4.25 -23.04
N ASP A 344 21.33 -4.01 -24.21
CA ASP A 344 21.40 -2.73 -24.92
C ASP A 344 20.31 -1.77 -24.43
N ILE A 345 19.13 -2.31 -24.15
CA ILE A 345 17.96 -1.58 -23.66
C ILE A 345 17.46 -2.25 -22.38
N ILE A 346 17.30 -1.47 -21.31
CA ILE A 346 16.76 -1.96 -20.04
C ILE A 346 15.54 -1.15 -19.65
N VAL A 347 14.41 -1.83 -19.44
CA VAL A 347 13.22 -1.22 -18.82
C VAL A 347 13.27 -1.47 -17.31
N LEU A 348 13.10 -0.45 -16.47
CA LEU A 348 13.25 -0.57 -15.00
C LEU A 348 12.19 0.21 -14.24
N THR A 349 11.89 -0.25 -13.02
CA THR A 349 11.35 0.63 -11.99
C THR A 349 12.48 1.44 -11.34
N PRO A 350 12.31 2.76 -11.10
CA PRO A 350 13.42 3.64 -10.75
C PRO A 350 14.08 3.33 -9.40
N GLN A 351 13.34 2.77 -8.45
CA GLN A 351 13.87 2.41 -7.13
C GLN A 351 15.01 1.38 -7.21
N ILE A 352 15.01 0.51 -8.23
CA ILE A 352 16.07 -0.48 -8.45
C ILE A 352 17.40 0.21 -8.69
N LEU A 353 17.44 1.24 -9.55
CA LEU A 353 18.66 2.01 -9.80
C LEU A 353 19.10 2.78 -8.55
N VAL A 354 18.17 3.40 -7.83
CA VAL A 354 18.48 4.11 -6.58
C VAL A 354 19.19 3.18 -5.60
N ASN A 355 18.60 2.00 -5.34
CA ASN A 355 19.14 0.99 -4.44
C ASN A 355 20.49 0.44 -4.93
N SER A 356 20.63 0.23 -6.24
CA SER A 356 21.87 -0.30 -6.83
C SER A 356 23.03 0.68 -6.72
N MET A 357 22.76 1.98 -6.87
CA MET A 357 23.77 3.01 -6.67
C MET A 357 24.15 3.19 -5.19
N GLU A 358 23.17 3.11 -4.27
CA GLU A 358 23.43 3.19 -2.83
C GLU A 358 24.27 2.01 -2.32
N LYS A 359 24.01 0.82 -2.84
CA LYS A 359 24.78 -0.39 -2.51
C LYS A 359 26.15 -0.45 -3.21
N GLY A 360 26.46 0.51 -4.08
CA GLY A 360 27.70 0.53 -4.85
C GLY A 360 27.79 -0.51 -5.97
N ILE A 361 26.68 -1.20 -6.30
CA ILE A 361 26.58 -2.12 -7.44
C ILE A 361 26.76 -1.34 -8.75
N LEU A 362 26.17 -0.14 -8.83
CA LEU A 362 26.39 0.81 -9.92
C LEU A 362 27.15 2.03 -9.40
N SER A 363 28.40 2.17 -9.83
CA SER A 363 29.27 3.27 -9.43
C SER A 363 28.95 4.58 -10.16
N SER A 364 28.37 4.52 -11.36
CA SER A 364 28.09 5.71 -12.17
C SER A 364 26.89 5.55 -13.12
N LEU A 365 26.17 6.64 -13.38
CA LEU A 365 25.15 6.70 -14.43
C LEU A 365 25.74 6.75 -15.84
N SER A 366 27.05 6.99 -15.98
CA SER A 366 27.77 7.02 -17.27
C SER A 366 27.76 5.70 -18.04
N ILE A 367 27.36 4.60 -17.39
CA ILE A 367 27.09 3.33 -18.07
C ILE A 367 25.97 3.47 -19.11
N PHE A 368 25.02 4.37 -18.86
CA PHE A 368 23.97 4.71 -19.80
C PHE A 368 24.43 5.81 -20.76
N THR A 369 23.87 5.77 -21.96
CA THR A 369 24.01 6.80 -22.99
C THR A 369 22.74 7.62 -23.17
N LEU A 370 21.58 7.04 -22.81
CA LEU A 370 20.27 7.67 -22.86
C LEU A 370 19.43 7.15 -21.68
N MET A 371 18.80 8.06 -20.94
CA MET A 371 17.82 7.77 -19.90
C MET A 371 16.48 8.40 -20.24
N ILE A 372 15.44 7.56 -20.32
CA ILE A 372 14.07 7.98 -20.62
C ILE A 372 13.25 7.87 -19.34
N PHE A 373 12.63 8.97 -18.94
CA PHE A 373 11.77 9.06 -17.76
C PHE A 373 10.31 9.14 -18.19
N ASP A 374 9.55 8.07 -17.98
CA ASP A 374 8.09 8.10 -18.19
C ASP A 374 7.39 8.79 -17.02
N GLU A 375 6.35 9.56 -17.31
CA GLU A 375 5.67 10.47 -16.37
C GLU A 375 6.68 11.32 -15.56
N CYS A 376 7.59 12.00 -16.27
CA CYS A 376 8.76 12.67 -15.70
C CYS A 376 8.44 13.85 -14.78
N HIS A 377 7.18 14.33 -14.75
CA HIS A 377 6.71 15.35 -13.81
C HIS A 377 6.85 14.90 -12.34
N ASN A 378 6.99 13.59 -12.09
CA ASN A 378 7.31 13.01 -10.79
C ASN A 378 8.74 13.33 -10.29
N THR A 379 9.57 14.02 -11.06
CA THR A 379 10.97 14.35 -10.66
C THR A 379 11.02 15.51 -9.68
N THR A 380 10.43 15.33 -8.50
CA THR A 380 10.39 16.32 -7.42
C THR A 380 10.53 15.65 -6.06
N GLY A 381 10.87 16.42 -5.02
CA GLY A 381 10.92 15.95 -3.63
C GLY A 381 11.82 14.71 -3.44
N ASN A 382 11.28 13.68 -2.77
CA ASN A 382 11.98 12.42 -2.50
C ASN A 382 11.66 11.31 -3.51
N HIS A 383 10.99 11.63 -4.63
CA HIS A 383 10.67 10.63 -5.63
C HIS A 383 11.96 10.02 -6.21
N PRO A 384 12.00 8.70 -6.51
CA PRO A 384 13.22 8.03 -6.99
C PRO A 384 13.87 8.69 -8.21
N TYR A 385 13.08 9.28 -9.12
CA TYR A 385 13.61 10.06 -10.24
C TYR A 385 14.48 11.23 -9.78
N ASN A 386 14.01 12.00 -8.79
CA ASN A 386 14.76 13.14 -8.29
C ASN A 386 16.04 12.70 -7.57
N VAL A 387 16.02 11.56 -6.87
CA VAL A 387 17.22 10.98 -6.25
C VAL A 387 18.25 10.58 -7.31
N LEU A 388 17.83 9.95 -8.41
CA LEU A 388 18.72 9.62 -9.53
C LEU A 388 19.30 10.88 -10.18
N MET A 389 18.43 11.86 -10.47
CA MET A 389 18.87 13.10 -11.10
C MET A 389 19.77 13.96 -10.20
N THR A 390 19.59 13.88 -8.89
CA THR A 390 20.49 14.50 -7.91
C THR A 390 21.92 13.94 -8.07
N ARG A 391 22.08 12.62 -8.28
CA ARG A 391 23.39 12.01 -8.57
C ARG A 391 23.92 12.38 -9.95
N TYR A 392 23.06 12.41 -10.97
CA TYR A 392 23.42 12.89 -12.31
C TYR A 392 24.00 14.32 -12.24
N LEU A 393 23.33 15.25 -11.55
CA LEU A 393 23.78 16.63 -11.40
C LEU A 393 25.08 16.73 -10.58
N ASP A 394 25.26 15.86 -9.58
CA ASP A 394 26.52 15.81 -8.83
C ASP A 394 27.70 15.38 -9.69
N GLN A 395 27.50 14.43 -10.59
CA GLN A 395 28.51 14.06 -11.59
C GLN A 395 28.75 15.19 -12.59
N LYS A 396 27.69 15.91 -13.01
CA LYS A 396 27.79 17.06 -13.93
C LYS A 396 28.64 18.20 -13.37
N PHE A 397 28.48 18.51 -12.09
CA PHE A 397 29.23 19.60 -11.43
C PHE A 397 30.51 19.14 -10.73
N GLY A 398 30.79 17.84 -10.70
CA GLY A 398 31.98 17.27 -10.07
C GLY A 398 33.24 17.44 -10.92
N SER A 399 34.40 17.19 -10.29
CA SER A 399 35.71 17.29 -10.95
C SER A 399 36.00 16.17 -11.97
N SER A 400 35.21 15.10 -11.95
CA SER A 400 35.29 13.99 -12.91
C SER A 400 34.48 14.34 -14.15
N ALA A 401 35.15 14.62 -15.27
CA ALA A 401 34.54 14.83 -16.59
C ALA A 401 34.01 13.51 -17.17
N ASN A 402 33.08 12.87 -16.46
CA ASN A 402 32.45 11.65 -16.91
C ASN A 402 31.37 12.00 -17.94
N GLN A 403 31.30 11.23 -19.02
CA GLN A 403 30.28 11.40 -20.04
C GLN A 403 28.91 11.02 -19.44
N LEU A 404 28.00 11.98 -19.41
CA LEU A 404 26.65 11.79 -18.88
C LEU A 404 25.71 11.26 -19.97
N PRO A 405 24.67 10.49 -19.60
CA PRO A 405 23.64 10.09 -20.54
C PRO A 405 22.80 11.30 -20.99
N GLN A 406 22.29 11.25 -22.21
CA GLN A 406 21.21 12.13 -22.63
C GLN A 406 19.95 11.84 -21.80
N ILE A 407 19.18 12.88 -21.46
CA ILE A 407 17.95 12.78 -20.68
C ILE A 407 16.74 13.10 -21.55
N VAL A 408 15.74 12.22 -21.55
CA VAL A 408 14.45 12.46 -22.20
C VAL A 408 13.33 12.25 -21.18
N GLY A 409 12.54 13.29 -20.92
CA GLY A 409 11.35 13.22 -20.07
C GLY A 409 10.09 13.14 -20.90
N LEU A 410 9.19 12.22 -20.59
CA LEU A 410 7.87 12.09 -21.22
C LEU A 410 6.79 12.48 -20.20
N THR A 411 5.88 13.37 -20.58
CA THR A 411 4.72 13.69 -19.74
C THR A 411 3.52 14.17 -20.55
N ALA A 412 2.32 13.96 -20.01
CA ALA A 412 1.10 14.60 -20.52
C ALA A 412 0.95 16.06 -20.07
N SER A 413 1.49 16.38 -18.89
CA SER A 413 1.44 17.70 -18.28
C SER A 413 2.66 17.91 -17.38
N VAL A 414 3.24 19.10 -17.40
CA VAL A 414 4.36 19.48 -16.52
C VAL A 414 3.88 20.02 -15.17
N GLY A 415 2.57 20.24 -15.03
CA GLY A 415 1.97 20.83 -13.83
C GLY A 415 2.28 22.32 -13.68
N VAL A 416 1.71 22.92 -12.62
CA VAL A 416 1.94 24.33 -12.25
C VAL A 416 2.31 24.51 -10.78
N GLY A 417 2.40 23.41 -10.01
CA GLY A 417 2.53 23.45 -8.55
C GLY A 417 1.47 24.37 -7.91
N ASN A 418 1.93 25.25 -7.02
CA ASN A 418 1.10 26.24 -6.33
C ASN A 418 1.10 27.62 -7.01
N ALA A 419 1.52 27.71 -8.27
CA ALA A 419 1.62 28.97 -9.00
C ALA A 419 0.24 29.62 -9.21
N LYS A 420 0.20 30.94 -9.08
CA LYS A 420 -0.99 31.79 -9.32
C LYS A 420 -0.86 32.66 -10.57
N SER A 421 0.35 32.75 -11.14
CA SER A 421 0.64 33.55 -12.33
C SER A 421 1.44 32.78 -13.39
N ILE A 422 1.39 33.25 -14.64
CA ILE A 422 2.20 32.70 -15.75
C ILE A 422 3.69 32.76 -15.42
N SER A 423 4.15 33.82 -14.72
CA SER A 423 5.56 33.97 -14.35
C SER A 423 5.98 32.94 -13.31
N GLU A 424 5.17 32.71 -12.28
CA GLU A 424 5.41 31.66 -11.27
C GLU A 424 5.34 30.27 -11.90
N THR A 425 4.43 30.08 -12.86
CA THR A 425 4.30 28.82 -13.60
C THR A 425 5.53 28.55 -14.45
N ALA A 426 6.06 29.56 -15.15
CA ALA A 426 7.31 29.46 -15.89
C ALA A 426 8.49 29.13 -14.96
N GLU A 427 8.54 29.70 -13.75
CA GLU A 427 9.54 29.36 -12.74
C GLU A 427 9.41 27.90 -12.26
N HIS A 428 8.17 27.43 -12.03
CA HIS A 428 7.90 26.03 -11.68
C HIS A 428 8.37 25.07 -12.78
N ILE A 429 8.05 25.36 -14.05
CA ILE A 429 8.47 24.54 -15.20
C ILE A 429 10.00 24.57 -15.34
N CYS A 430 10.64 25.73 -15.16
CA CYS A 430 12.10 25.83 -15.17
C CYS A 430 12.73 25.03 -14.03
N THR A 431 12.09 24.98 -12.86
CA THR A 431 12.54 24.18 -11.72
C THR A 431 12.51 22.69 -12.05
N LEU A 432 11.40 22.18 -12.60
CA LEU A 432 11.31 20.80 -13.09
C LEU A 432 12.37 20.50 -14.17
N CYS A 433 12.51 21.39 -15.16
CA CYS A 433 13.54 21.29 -16.19
C CYS A 433 14.95 21.27 -15.59
N SER A 434 15.17 21.99 -14.49
CA SER A 434 16.46 22.03 -13.81
C SER A 434 16.82 20.72 -13.11
N TYR A 435 15.83 20.05 -12.52
CA TYR A 435 16.01 18.73 -11.93
C TYR A 435 16.37 17.68 -13.00
N LEU A 436 15.69 17.72 -14.15
CA LEU A 436 15.93 16.78 -15.27
C LEU A 436 17.08 17.17 -16.21
N ASP A 437 17.74 18.31 -15.97
CA ASP A 437 18.79 18.88 -16.84
C ASP A 437 18.35 19.11 -18.30
N ILE A 438 17.13 19.61 -18.47
CA ILE A 438 16.50 19.82 -19.78
C ILE A 438 17.10 21.05 -20.48
N GLN A 439 17.33 20.90 -21.78
CA GLN A 439 17.81 21.92 -22.70
C GLN A 439 16.71 22.41 -23.66
N ALA A 440 15.72 21.56 -23.97
CA ALA A 440 14.59 21.92 -24.83
C ALA A 440 13.26 21.34 -24.30
N ILE A 441 12.21 22.16 -24.31
CA ILE A 441 10.83 21.69 -24.08
C ILE A 441 10.20 21.46 -25.45
N SER A 442 9.83 20.22 -25.75
CA SER A 442 9.26 19.79 -27.02
C SER A 442 7.74 19.63 -26.89
N THR A 443 6.99 20.37 -27.70
CA THR A 443 5.52 20.32 -27.83
C THR A 443 5.16 20.42 -29.30
N VAL A 444 3.94 19.98 -29.67
CA VAL A 444 3.47 20.12 -31.06
C VAL A 444 3.08 21.57 -31.36
N ARG A 445 3.82 22.22 -32.25
CA ARG A 445 3.65 23.62 -32.68
C ARG A 445 3.27 23.71 -34.16
N GLU A 446 4.05 23.10 -35.03
CA GLU A 446 3.88 23.18 -36.48
C GLU A 446 2.77 22.24 -36.95
N ASN A 447 2.73 21.02 -36.40
CA ASN A 447 1.81 19.96 -36.84
C ASN A 447 0.57 19.85 -35.94
N LYS A 448 0.08 20.98 -35.38
CA LYS A 448 -1.11 20.99 -34.49
C LYS A 448 -2.35 20.38 -35.15
N GLN A 449 -2.56 20.63 -36.44
CA GLN A 449 -3.69 20.07 -37.19
C GLN A 449 -3.58 18.55 -37.36
N ASP A 450 -2.35 18.03 -37.51
CA ASP A 450 -2.11 16.58 -37.58
C ASP A 450 -2.40 15.93 -36.23
N LEU A 451 -1.89 16.51 -35.13
CA LEU A 451 -2.20 16.05 -33.77
C LEU A 451 -3.71 16.07 -33.49
N GLN A 452 -4.43 17.13 -33.86
CA GLN A 452 -5.88 17.24 -33.64
C GLN A 452 -6.70 16.17 -34.39
N ARG A 453 -6.19 15.61 -35.50
CA ARG A 453 -6.88 14.52 -36.22
C ARG A 453 -6.79 13.19 -35.50
N PHE A 454 -5.72 12.95 -34.73
CA PHE A 454 -5.42 11.68 -34.06
C PHE A 454 -5.60 11.73 -32.54
N GLY A 455 -5.46 12.91 -31.95
CA GLY A 455 -5.63 13.17 -30.52
C GLY A 455 -6.74 14.18 -30.32
N ASN A 456 -7.94 13.69 -30.04
CA ASN A 456 -8.98 14.56 -29.51
C ASN A 456 -8.64 14.97 -28.08
N LYS A 457 -8.75 16.25 -27.80
CA LYS A 457 -8.80 16.78 -26.44
C LYS A 457 -10.28 17.04 -26.12
N PRO A 458 -10.99 16.09 -25.49
CA PRO A 458 -12.39 16.32 -25.13
C PRO A 458 -12.46 17.48 -24.14
N GLU A 459 -13.31 18.45 -24.41
CA GLU A 459 -13.66 19.48 -23.43
C GLU A 459 -14.46 18.85 -22.29
N THR A 460 -14.22 19.32 -21.06
CA THR A 460 -15.00 18.89 -19.90
C THR A 460 -16.34 19.62 -19.90
N HIS A 461 -17.42 18.89 -20.10
CA HIS A 461 -18.77 19.42 -19.92
C HIS A 461 -19.22 19.17 -18.48
N ILE A 462 -19.41 20.25 -17.72
CA ILE A 462 -19.89 20.18 -16.35
C ILE A 462 -21.42 20.03 -16.36
N ARG A 463 -21.91 18.98 -15.72
CA ARG A 463 -23.33 18.71 -15.45
C ARG A 463 -23.53 18.88 -13.95
N TRP A 464 -24.06 20.04 -13.58
CA TRP A 464 -24.45 20.31 -12.21
C TRP A 464 -25.79 19.65 -11.93
N VAL A 465 -25.85 18.82 -10.90
CA VAL A 465 -27.03 18.05 -10.51
C VAL A 465 -27.47 18.43 -9.11
N LYS A 466 -28.79 18.45 -8.87
CA LYS A 466 -29.32 18.70 -7.53
C LYS A 466 -29.07 17.50 -6.62
N MET A 467 -28.79 17.76 -5.35
CA MET A 467 -28.81 16.71 -4.32
C MET A 467 -30.25 16.28 -4.04
N ARG A 468 -30.44 15.14 -3.37
CA ARG A 468 -31.76 14.73 -2.86
C ARG A 468 -32.31 15.82 -1.95
N ALA A 469 -33.56 16.22 -2.16
CA ALA A 469 -34.20 17.27 -1.38
C ALA A 469 -34.39 16.87 0.10
N GLN A 470 -34.62 15.58 0.35
CA GLN A 470 -34.73 15.00 1.69
C GLN A 470 -33.96 13.67 1.70
N ASN A 471 -33.09 13.47 2.69
CA ASN A 471 -32.37 12.21 2.87
C ASN A 471 -32.68 11.68 4.28
N HIS A 472 -33.88 11.13 4.46
CA HIS A 472 -34.31 10.55 5.74
C HIS A 472 -33.39 9.42 6.18
N PHE A 473 -32.86 8.62 5.24
CA PHE A 473 -31.86 7.60 5.51
C PHE A 473 -30.64 8.21 6.21
N ALA A 474 -30.09 9.31 5.67
CA ALA A 474 -28.94 9.98 6.29
C ALA A 474 -29.26 10.52 7.69
N GLY A 475 -30.48 11.01 7.92
CA GLY A 475 -30.94 11.42 9.26
C GLY A 475 -30.93 10.28 10.27
N ILE A 476 -31.47 9.12 9.91
CA ILE A 476 -31.52 7.93 10.77
C ILE A 476 -30.11 7.42 11.07
N ILE A 477 -29.26 7.24 10.04
CA ILE A 477 -27.89 6.76 10.23
C ILE A 477 -27.06 7.76 11.05
N SER A 478 -27.22 9.06 10.83
CA SER A 478 -26.57 10.10 11.65
C SER A 478 -27.00 10.03 13.13
N GLY A 479 -28.27 9.67 13.39
CA GLY A 479 -28.77 9.38 14.73
C GLY A 479 -28.05 8.19 15.36
N LEU A 480 -27.96 7.06 14.64
CA LEU A 480 -27.25 5.86 15.11
C LEU A 480 -25.75 6.14 15.37
N MET A 481 -25.10 6.93 14.51
CA MET A 481 -23.71 7.36 14.72
C MET A 481 -23.57 8.19 16.00
N SER A 482 -24.47 9.14 16.22
CA SER A 482 -24.48 9.98 17.43
C SER A 482 -24.66 9.14 18.70
N GLU A 483 -25.57 8.18 18.68
CA GLU A 483 -25.80 7.26 19.80
C GLU A 483 -24.58 6.36 20.06
N THR A 484 -23.94 5.88 19.00
CA THR A 484 -22.71 5.06 19.08
C THR A 484 -21.55 5.88 19.65
N GLU A 485 -21.39 7.14 19.26
CA GLU A 485 -20.41 8.04 19.88
C GLU A 485 -20.68 8.29 21.37
N VAL A 486 -21.97 8.43 21.77
CA VAL A 486 -22.35 8.55 23.18
C VAL A 486 -21.99 7.28 23.96
N LEU A 487 -22.23 6.10 23.39
CA LEU A 487 -21.84 4.83 23.99
C LEU A 487 -20.32 4.72 24.13
N MET A 488 -19.58 5.09 23.09
CA MET A 488 -18.11 5.14 23.09
C MET A 488 -17.57 6.06 24.19
N ARG A 489 -18.16 7.25 24.38
CA ARG A 489 -17.79 8.19 25.46
C ARG A 489 -18.07 7.64 26.87
N LYS A 490 -19.06 6.76 27.03
CA LYS A 490 -19.33 6.09 28.32
C LYS A 490 -18.29 5.02 28.65
N ILE A 491 -17.71 4.39 27.62
CA ILE A 491 -16.65 3.38 27.78
C ILE A 491 -15.32 4.04 28.16
N TYR A 492 -14.95 5.14 27.48
CA TYR A 492 -13.74 5.91 27.77
C TYR A 492 -13.89 7.38 27.35
N SER A 493 -13.20 8.30 28.02
CA SER A 493 -13.23 9.72 27.64
C SER A 493 -12.45 9.97 26.34
N VAL A 494 -13.13 9.84 25.20
CA VAL A 494 -12.54 9.97 23.84
C VAL A 494 -12.11 11.40 23.54
N ASP A 495 -12.75 12.40 24.17
CA ASP A 495 -12.45 13.82 23.94
C ASP A 495 -11.04 14.22 24.46
N ALA A 496 -10.41 13.39 25.31
CA ALA A 496 -9.02 13.53 25.72
C ALA A 496 -7.99 12.96 24.71
N ILE A 497 -8.45 12.17 23.72
CA ILE A 497 -7.59 11.38 22.82
C ILE A 497 -7.35 12.07 21.47
N SER A 498 -8.32 12.83 20.94
CA SER A 498 -8.27 13.40 19.60
C SER A 498 -8.53 14.91 19.58
N GLN A 499 -7.54 15.68 19.12
CA GLN A 499 -7.64 17.13 18.87
C GLN A 499 -8.18 17.45 17.46
N ILE A 500 -8.43 16.44 16.61
CA ILE A 500 -8.98 16.64 15.27
C ILE A 500 -10.44 17.07 15.40
N ASN A 501 -10.77 18.21 14.78
CA ASN A 501 -12.13 18.75 14.80
C ASN A 501 -13.08 17.83 14.02
N LYS A 502 -14.13 17.34 14.69
CA LYS A 502 -15.16 16.49 14.10
C LYS A 502 -16.08 17.35 13.26
N ASN A 503 -15.80 17.47 11.96
CA ASN A 503 -16.60 18.41 11.19
C ASN A 503 -17.95 17.82 10.79
N TYR A 504 -18.08 16.66 10.11
CA TYR A 504 -19.41 16.09 9.77
C TYR A 504 -19.36 14.58 9.48
N PHE A 505 -20.46 13.85 9.76
CA PHE A 505 -20.64 12.46 9.35
C PHE A 505 -20.74 12.30 7.83
N GLY A 506 -20.43 11.12 7.30
CA GLY A 506 -20.46 10.82 5.87
C GLY A 506 -19.33 11.49 5.11
N THR A 507 -18.14 11.63 5.72
CA THR A 507 -17.01 12.35 5.12
C THR A 507 -15.70 11.60 5.26
N GLN A 508 -14.75 11.91 4.36
CA GLN A 508 -13.38 11.40 4.45
C GLN A 508 -12.64 11.90 5.70
N ARG A 509 -12.99 13.09 6.21
CA ARG A 509 -12.40 13.63 7.44
C ARG A 509 -12.83 12.82 8.66
N TYR A 510 -14.08 12.35 8.69
CA TYR A 510 -14.56 11.46 9.74
C TYR A 510 -13.81 10.12 9.72
N GLU A 511 -13.56 9.56 8.53
CA GLU A 511 -12.72 8.36 8.37
C GLU A 511 -11.30 8.57 8.92
N GLN A 512 -10.68 9.72 8.65
CA GLN A 512 -9.35 10.06 9.21
C GLN A 512 -9.38 10.16 10.74
N TRP A 513 -10.45 10.71 11.32
CA TRP A 513 -10.65 10.75 12.76
C TRP A 513 -10.77 9.35 13.37
N ILE A 514 -11.48 8.44 12.71
CA ILE A 514 -11.57 7.02 13.13
C ILE A 514 -10.19 6.38 13.14
N VAL A 515 -9.43 6.49 12.04
CA VAL A 515 -8.07 5.92 11.93
C VAL A 515 -7.16 6.47 13.02
N PHE A 516 -7.18 7.78 13.25
CA PHE A 516 -6.39 8.41 14.32
C PHE A 516 -6.79 7.89 15.71
N THR A 517 -8.10 7.77 15.96
CA THR A 517 -8.63 7.29 17.24
C THR A 517 -8.25 5.83 17.48
N GLN A 518 -8.34 4.96 16.48
CA GLN A 518 -7.90 3.57 16.54
C GLN A 518 -6.39 3.45 16.83
N LYS A 519 -5.56 4.27 16.18
CA LYS A 519 -4.11 4.33 16.44
C LYS A 519 -3.80 4.73 17.88
N LYS A 520 -4.56 5.65 18.46
CA LYS A 520 -4.41 6.05 19.87
C LYS A 520 -4.95 5.01 20.85
N CYS A 521 -6.06 4.34 20.54
CA CYS A 521 -6.60 3.25 21.36
C CYS A 521 -5.58 2.11 21.52
N ARG A 522 -4.79 1.84 20.48
CA ARG A 522 -3.66 0.90 20.53
C ARG A 522 -2.57 1.30 21.53
N LEU A 523 -2.42 2.59 21.82
CA LEU A 523 -1.38 3.15 22.70
C LEU A 523 -1.87 3.38 24.15
N LEU A 524 -3.13 3.06 24.46
CA LEU A 524 -3.66 3.17 25.82
C LEU A 524 -2.88 2.25 26.77
N GLN A 525 -2.47 2.79 27.91
CA GLN A 525 -1.87 2.04 29.01
C GLN A 525 -2.65 2.35 30.28
N LEU A 526 -3.32 1.34 30.82
CA LEU A 526 -3.98 1.44 32.13
C LEU A 526 -3.25 0.53 33.11
N GLU A 527 -3.35 0.85 34.41
CA GLU A 527 -2.74 0.03 35.47
C GLU A 527 -3.28 -1.41 35.48
N ASP A 528 -4.56 -1.58 35.13
CA ASP A 528 -5.23 -2.87 34.98
C ASP A 528 -5.28 -3.29 33.49
N LYS A 529 -4.48 -4.30 33.15
CA LYS A 529 -4.36 -4.82 31.77
C LYS A 529 -5.60 -5.55 31.27
N GLU A 530 -6.40 -6.17 32.14
CA GLU A 530 -7.65 -6.82 31.71
C GLU A 530 -8.70 -5.76 31.37
N LYS A 531 -8.82 -4.74 32.24
CA LYS A 531 -9.68 -3.59 32.00
C LYS A 531 -9.25 -2.80 30.76
N GLU A 532 -7.95 -2.59 30.57
CA GLU A 532 -7.38 -1.99 29.35
C GLU A 532 -7.81 -2.76 28.09
N SER A 533 -7.65 -4.09 28.11
CA SER A 533 -7.98 -4.93 26.95
C SER A 533 -9.46 -4.87 26.61
N ASN A 534 -10.34 -4.87 27.61
CA ASN A 534 -11.79 -4.75 27.42
C ASN A 534 -12.17 -3.40 26.84
N ILE A 535 -11.64 -2.31 27.41
CA ILE A 535 -11.88 -0.95 26.91
C ILE A 535 -11.40 -0.81 25.47
N CYS A 536 -10.18 -1.28 25.16
CA CYS A 536 -9.65 -1.21 23.81
C CYS A 536 -10.54 -1.97 22.83
N ARG A 537 -10.93 -3.22 23.15
CA ARG A 537 -11.81 -4.03 22.31
C ARG A 537 -13.14 -3.32 22.04
N ASP A 538 -13.77 -2.77 23.07
CA ASP A 538 -15.05 -2.07 22.95
C ASP A 538 -14.93 -0.76 22.13
N LEU A 539 -13.80 -0.03 22.27
CA LEU A 539 -13.51 1.14 21.43
C LEU A 539 -13.28 0.75 19.96
N PHE A 540 -12.62 -0.37 19.67
CA PHE A 540 -12.47 -0.90 18.30
C PHE A 540 -13.83 -1.27 17.70
N ILE A 541 -14.69 -1.95 18.46
CA ILE A 541 -16.06 -2.27 18.02
C ILE A 541 -16.81 -0.99 17.65
N CYS A 542 -16.84 0.02 18.54
CA CYS A 542 -17.53 1.28 18.24
C CYS A 542 -16.95 1.99 17.01
N THR A 543 -15.62 2.08 16.89
CA THR A 543 -14.98 2.77 15.76
C THR A 543 -15.21 2.08 14.43
N GLU A 544 -15.24 0.75 14.37
CA GLU A 544 -15.60 0.01 13.16
C GLU A 544 -17.08 0.20 12.78
N HIS A 545 -18.01 0.18 13.75
CA HIS A 545 -19.42 0.47 13.46
C HIS A 545 -19.60 1.90 12.94
N LEU A 546 -18.92 2.88 13.55
CA LEU A 546 -18.92 4.27 13.10
C LEU A 546 -18.36 4.41 11.67
N ARG A 547 -17.29 3.68 11.33
CA ARG A 547 -16.74 3.63 9.96
C ARG A 547 -17.80 3.11 8.98
N LYS A 548 -18.47 2.01 9.33
CA LYS A 548 -19.50 1.40 8.47
C LYS A 548 -20.70 2.32 8.25
N PHE A 549 -21.17 3.00 9.28
CA PHE A 549 -22.20 4.02 9.12
C PHE A 549 -21.73 5.21 8.28
N ASN A 550 -20.49 5.68 8.48
CA ASN A 550 -19.91 6.77 7.69
C ASN A 550 -19.82 6.41 6.20
N ASP A 551 -19.36 5.20 5.89
CA ASP A 551 -19.32 4.68 4.52
C ASP A 551 -20.72 4.56 3.92
N ALA A 552 -21.70 4.06 4.68
CA ALA A 552 -23.08 3.94 4.23
C ALA A 552 -23.70 5.30 3.92
N LEU A 553 -23.39 6.34 4.69
CA LEU A 553 -23.79 7.72 4.37
C LEU A 553 -23.19 8.17 3.04
N MET A 554 -21.89 7.95 2.81
CA MET A 554 -21.23 8.29 1.56
C MET A 554 -21.81 7.52 0.36
N ILE A 555 -22.10 6.22 0.52
CA ILE A 555 -22.77 5.40 -0.49
C ILE A 555 -24.17 5.93 -0.74
N SER A 556 -24.95 6.23 0.31
CA SER A 556 -26.32 6.72 0.14
C SER A 556 -26.35 8.05 -0.60
N GLU A 557 -25.36 8.91 -0.39
CA GLU A 557 -25.25 10.22 -1.01
C GLU A 557 -25.01 10.09 -2.52
N ASP A 558 -24.07 9.23 -2.93
CA ASP A 558 -23.61 9.13 -4.32
C ASP A 558 -24.21 7.94 -5.10
N ALA A 559 -24.88 6.99 -4.44
CA ALA A 559 -25.55 5.82 -5.06
C ALA A 559 -27.01 5.71 -4.59
N ARG A 560 -27.61 4.51 -4.58
CA ARG A 560 -28.96 4.30 -4.05
C ARG A 560 -28.96 4.07 -2.54
N ILE A 561 -30.09 4.37 -1.89
CA ILE A 561 -30.34 4.01 -0.49
C ILE A 561 -30.29 2.48 -0.32
N GLU A 562 -30.82 1.73 -1.29
CA GLU A 562 -30.75 0.28 -1.33
C GLU A 562 -29.30 -0.24 -1.24
N ASP A 563 -28.36 0.36 -1.98
CA ASP A 563 -26.95 -0.05 -1.95
C ASP A 563 -26.30 0.22 -0.59
N ALA A 564 -26.64 1.36 0.04
CA ALA A 564 -26.16 1.71 1.37
C ALA A 564 -26.74 0.80 2.48
N LEU A 565 -28.03 0.46 2.38
CA LEU A 565 -28.68 -0.47 3.31
C LEU A 565 -28.14 -1.89 3.12
N ALA A 566 -27.96 -2.35 1.88
CA ALA A 566 -27.35 -3.65 1.59
C ALA A 566 -25.94 -3.74 2.18
N TYR A 567 -25.14 -2.68 2.08
CA TYR A 567 -23.81 -2.59 2.70
C TYR A 567 -23.86 -2.76 4.23
N LEU A 568 -24.80 -2.08 4.90
CA LEU A 568 -24.97 -2.23 6.35
C LEU A 568 -25.52 -3.61 6.74
N ASN A 569 -26.48 -4.15 5.98
CA ASN A 569 -27.06 -5.47 6.26
C ASN A 569 -26.03 -6.58 6.12
N GLU A 570 -25.15 -6.50 5.12
CA GLU A 570 -24.01 -7.41 4.96
C GLU A 570 -23.07 -7.32 6.17
N PHE A 571 -22.72 -6.10 6.59
CA PHE A 571 -21.91 -5.87 7.79
C PHE A 571 -22.53 -6.48 9.05
N PHE A 572 -23.79 -6.17 9.37
CA PHE A 572 -24.45 -6.71 10.57
C PHE A 572 -24.69 -8.22 10.49
N THR A 573 -24.84 -8.79 9.29
CA THR A 573 -24.88 -10.24 9.09
C THR A 573 -23.52 -10.86 9.45
N ASN A 574 -22.41 -10.24 9.03
CA ASN A 574 -21.08 -10.68 9.40
C ASN A 574 -20.84 -10.54 10.92
N VAL A 575 -21.31 -9.46 11.56
CA VAL A 575 -21.23 -9.26 13.02
C VAL A 575 -21.95 -10.37 13.79
N LYS A 576 -23.17 -10.74 13.37
CA LYS A 576 -23.94 -11.86 13.96
C LYS A 576 -23.23 -13.21 13.81
N ASN A 577 -22.52 -13.39 12.71
CA ASN A 577 -21.81 -14.63 12.40
C ASN A 577 -20.41 -14.70 13.03
N GLY A 578 -19.87 -13.57 13.50
CA GLY A 578 -18.59 -13.46 14.19
C GLY A 578 -18.70 -13.72 15.71
N PRO A 579 -17.86 -13.06 16.54
CA PRO A 579 -17.84 -13.25 18.00
C PRO A 579 -19.15 -12.86 18.69
N TYR A 580 -19.89 -11.90 18.12
CA TYR A 580 -21.18 -11.42 18.58
C TYR A 580 -21.23 -11.07 20.09
N THR A 581 -20.31 -10.19 20.48
CA THR A 581 -20.15 -9.70 21.85
C THR A 581 -21.37 -8.93 22.36
N GLU A 582 -21.46 -8.70 23.67
CA GLU A 582 -22.62 -8.00 24.26
C GLU A 582 -22.80 -6.57 23.73
N LEU A 583 -21.69 -5.87 23.46
CA LEU A 583 -21.72 -4.55 22.83
C LEU A 583 -22.20 -4.64 21.37
N GLU A 584 -21.75 -5.65 20.62
CA GLU A 584 -22.18 -5.88 19.24
C GLU A 584 -23.66 -6.24 19.16
N LYS A 585 -24.19 -7.02 20.10
CA LYS A 585 -25.64 -7.26 20.23
C LYS A 585 -26.39 -5.95 20.44
N GLN A 586 -25.96 -5.12 21.39
CA GLN A 586 -26.59 -3.83 21.68
C GLN A 586 -26.60 -2.91 20.45
N LEU A 587 -25.48 -2.82 19.72
CA LEU A 587 -25.38 -2.02 18.49
C LEU A 587 -26.25 -2.59 17.36
N THR A 588 -26.29 -3.93 17.24
CA THR A 588 -27.11 -4.65 16.26
C THR A 588 -28.61 -4.48 16.53
N GLU A 589 -29.04 -4.53 17.79
CA GLU A 589 -30.43 -4.29 18.20
C GLU A 589 -30.87 -2.87 17.86
N LYS A 590 -30.04 -1.87 18.19
CA LYS A 590 -30.29 -0.46 17.82
C LYS A 590 -30.44 -0.25 16.32
N PHE A 591 -29.65 -0.94 15.51
CA PHE A 591 -29.79 -0.89 14.05
C PHE A 591 -31.10 -1.57 13.59
N GLN A 592 -31.43 -2.74 14.13
CA GLN A 592 -32.65 -3.49 13.79
C GLN A 592 -33.93 -2.73 14.15
N GLU A 593 -33.93 -1.96 15.24
CA GLU A 593 -35.04 -1.06 15.59
C GLU A 593 -35.37 -0.06 14.46
N LYS A 594 -34.38 0.29 13.65
CA LYS A 594 -34.50 1.21 12.50
C LYS A 594 -34.56 0.52 11.15
N GLU A 595 -34.30 -0.79 11.08
CA GLU A 595 -34.16 -1.53 9.82
C GLU A 595 -35.45 -1.54 8.99
N LEU A 596 -36.62 -1.65 9.62
CA LEU A 596 -37.91 -1.61 8.91
C LEU A 596 -38.14 -0.23 8.25
N GLU A 597 -37.80 0.85 8.95
CA GLU A 597 -37.90 2.22 8.43
C GLU A 597 -36.91 2.44 7.28
N LEU A 598 -35.65 2.01 7.45
CA LEU A 598 -34.63 2.09 6.40
C LEU A 598 -35.01 1.26 5.17
N THR A 599 -35.62 0.09 5.37
CA THR A 599 -36.09 -0.77 4.27
C THR A 599 -37.26 -0.13 3.52
N ALA A 600 -38.20 0.50 4.23
CA ALA A 600 -39.28 1.24 3.60
C ALA A 600 -38.74 2.40 2.74
N LEU A 601 -37.77 3.16 3.27
CA LEU A 601 -37.10 4.24 2.52
C LEU A 601 -36.35 3.74 1.28
N SER A 602 -35.75 2.55 1.35
CA SER A 602 -35.01 1.97 0.21
C SER A 602 -35.90 1.57 -0.97
N LYS A 603 -37.19 1.29 -0.71
CA LYS A 603 -38.17 0.86 -1.72
C LYS A 603 -39.05 2.00 -2.25
N ASP A 604 -38.94 3.17 -1.64
CA ASP A 604 -39.72 4.34 -2.02
C ASP A 604 -39.09 5.00 -3.24
N GLU A 605 -39.79 4.91 -4.38
CA GLU A 605 -39.39 5.49 -5.67
C GLU A 605 -39.19 7.01 -5.60
N SER A 606 -39.82 7.70 -4.64
CA SER A 606 -39.61 9.15 -4.47
C SER A 606 -38.22 9.50 -3.90
N ASN A 607 -37.47 8.51 -3.40
CA ASN A 607 -36.10 8.66 -2.91
C ASN A 607 -35.02 8.31 -3.95
N GLU A 608 -35.40 8.18 -5.23
CA GLU A 608 -34.42 8.04 -6.31
C GLU A 608 -33.37 9.16 -6.27
N ASN A 609 -32.14 8.84 -6.65
CA ASN A 609 -31.03 9.79 -6.58
C ASN A 609 -30.97 10.59 -7.90
N PRO A 610 -31.19 11.92 -7.88
CA PRO A 610 -31.15 12.72 -9.10
C PRO A 610 -29.80 12.62 -9.82
N LYS A 611 -28.70 12.39 -9.07
CA LYS A 611 -27.36 12.17 -9.66
C LYS A 611 -27.30 10.90 -10.51
N LEU A 612 -27.97 9.84 -10.08
CA LEU A 612 -28.04 8.58 -10.83
C LEU A 612 -29.00 8.70 -12.02
N GLU A 613 -30.11 9.42 -11.89
CA GLU A 613 -31.01 9.71 -13.02
C GLU A 613 -30.27 10.46 -14.14
N GLU A 614 -29.55 11.53 -13.80
CA GLU A 614 -28.72 12.27 -14.75
C GLU A 614 -27.62 11.40 -15.36
N LEU A 615 -26.96 10.56 -14.55
CA LEU A 615 -25.98 9.60 -15.06
C LEU A 615 -26.61 8.60 -16.05
N ALA A 616 -27.80 8.09 -15.76
CA ALA A 616 -28.53 7.18 -16.65
C ALA A 616 -28.90 7.87 -17.96
N CYS A 617 -29.41 9.11 -17.90
CA CYS A 617 -29.70 9.91 -19.10
C CYS A 617 -28.44 10.10 -19.95
N ILE A 618 -27.31 10.49 -19.34
CA ILE A 618 -26.04 10.68 -20.06
C ILE A 618 -25.59 9.39 -20.76
N LEU A 619 -25.68 8.25 -20.07
CA LEU A 619 -25.30 6.96 -20.64
C LEU A 619 -26.26 6.54 -21.75
N ASP A 620 -27.57 6.52 -21.50
CA ASP A 620 -28.59 6.14 -22.48
C ASP A 620 -28.52 7.01 -23.75
N GLU A 621 -28.39 8.34 -23.62
CA GLU A 621 -28.20 9.24 -24.77
C GLU A 621 -26.95 8.90 -25.59
N ALA A 622 -25.82 8.61 -24.91
CA ALA A 622 -24.57 8.28 -25.59
C ALA A 622 -24.66 6.95 -26.36
N TYR A 623 -25.25 5.92 -25.76
CA TYR A 623 -25.40 4.60 -26.39
C TYR A 623 -26.50 4.57 -27.45
N ARG A 624 -27.55 5.40 -27.35
CA ARG A 624 -28.54 5.57 -28.42
C ARG A 624 -27.96 6.28 -29.64
N TYR A 625 -27.16 7.32 -29.41
CA TYR A 625 -26.50 8.04 -30.51
C TYR A 625 -25.47 7.16 -31.22
N ASN A 626 -24.67 6.41 -30.45
CA ASN A 626 -23.72 5.44 -30.99
C ASN A 626 -23.69 4.17 -30.11
N PRO A 627 -24.32 3.06 -30.55
CA PRO A 627 -24.33 1.80 -29.79
C PRO A 627 -22.96 1.17 -29.57
N GLN A 628 -21.96 1.55 -30.37
CA GLN A 628 -20.57 1.09 -30.24
C GLN A 628 -19.73 1.97 -29.31
N THR A 629 -20.35 2.95 -28.63
CA THR A 629 -19.66 3.80 -27.65
C THR A 629 -18.96 2.94 -26.60
N ARG A 630 -17.67 3.18 -26.39
CA ARG A 630 -16.93 2.70 -25.22
C ARG A 630 -16.84 3.82 -24.19
N THR A 631 -17.25 3.53 -22.97
CA THR A 631 -17.32 4.50 -21.87
C THR A 631 -16.40 4.08 -20.73
N ILE A 632 -15.71 5.05 -20.14
CA ILE A 632 -15.03 4.90 -18.84
C ILE A 632 -15.68 5.83 -17.82
N LEU A 633 -16.11 5.27 -16.68
CA LEU A 633 -16.77 5.96 -15.58
C LEU A 633 -15.84 5.97 -14.37
N PHE A 634 -15.38 7.15 -13.96
CA PHE A 634 -14.54 7.34 -12.79
C PHE A 634 -15.39 7.64 -11.56
N ALA A 635 -15.17 6.88 -10.49
CA ALA A 635 -15.80 7.07 -9.18
C ALA A 635 -14.74 7.15 -8.07
N LYS A 636 -15.08 7.83 -6.97
CA LYS A 636 -14.12 8.16 -5.90
C LYS A 636 -13.68 6.96 -5.06
N THR A 637 -14.59 6.04 -4.73
CA THR A 637 -14.34 4.94 -3.78
C THR A 637 -14.66 3.58 -4.39
N ARG A 638 -14.03 2.53 -3.86
CA ARG A 638 -14.26 1.14 -4.28
C ARG A 638 -15.70 0.69 -4.02
N ALA A 639 -16.27 1.09 -2.88
CA ALA A 639 -17.66 0.81 -2.54
C ALA A 639 -18.63 1.45 -3.54
N LEU A 640 -18.36 2.68 -3.97
CA LEU A 640 -19.16 3.37 -4.97
C LEU A 640 -19.07 2.69 -6.34
N VAL A 641 -17.89 2.20 -6.75
CA VAL A 641 -17.74 1.41 -7.98
C VAL A 641 -18.63 0.16 -7.94
N ALA A 642 -18.64 -0.58 -6.83
CA ALA A 642 -19.48 -1.76 -6.66
C ALA A 642 -20.98 -1.42 -6.68
N ALA A 643 -21.38 -0.33 -6.01
CA ALA A 643 -22.76 0.14 -5.99
C ALA A 643 -23.24 0.58 -7.38
N LEU A 644 -22.43 1.37 -8.10
CA LEU A 644 -22.72 1.81 -9.47
C LEU A 644 -22.85 0.63 -10.43
N LYS A 645 -22.00 -0.40 -10.30
CA LYS A 645 -22.14 -1.62 -11.10
C LYS A 645 -23.51 -2.27 -10.91
N LYS A 646 -23.89 -2.56 -9.65
CA LYS A 646 -25.18 -3.17 -9.32
C LYS A 646 -26.36 -2.33 -9.81
N TRP A 647 -26.25 -1.01 -9.67
CA TRP A 647 -27.26 -0.09 -10.16
C TRP A 647 -27.40 -0.13 -11.68
N ILE A 648 -26.30 -0.12 -12.44
CA ILE A 648 -26.35 -0.19 -13.91
C ILE A 648 -26.94 -1.53 -14.38
N GLU A 649 -26.52 -2.64 -13.77
CA GLU A 649 -27.05 -3.98 -14.09
C GLU A 649 -28.55 -4.11 -13.76
N GLY A 650 -29.01 -3.43 -12.71
CA GLY A 650 -30.42 -3.43 -12.29
C GLY A 650 -31.30 -2.38 -12.98
N ASN A 651 -30.73 -1.43 -13.72
CA ASN A 651 -31.49 -0.32 -14.31
C ASN A 651 -32.07 -0.72 -15.68
N PRO A 652 -33.42 -0.69 -15.85
CA PRO A 652 -34.04 -1.08 -17.11
C PRO A 652 -33.58 -0.27 -18.33
N LEU A 653 -33.29 1.03 -18.15
CA LEU A 653 -32.82 1.91 -19.22
C LEU A 653 -31.42 1.51 -19.71
N LEU A 654 -30.58 0.96 -18.82
CA LEU A 654 -29.19 0.61 -19.09
C LEU A 654 -28.98 -0.88 -19.31
N SER A 655 -30.06 -1.68 -19.35
CA SER A 655 -30.04 -3.15 -19.51
C SER A 655 -29.28 -3.65 -20.76
N HIS A 656 -29.09 -2.81 -21.76
CA HIS A 656 -28.33 -3.09 -22.98
C HIS A 656 -26.81 -2.90 -22.83
N ILE A 657 -26.34 -2.43 -21.66
CA ILE A 657 -24.94 -2.12 -21.34
C ILE A 657 -24.45 -3.14 -20.31
N LYS A 658 -23.35 -3.83 -20.61
CA LYS A 658 -22.67 -4.69 -19.64
C LYS A 658 -21.48 -3.92 -19.03
N PRO A 659 -21.52 -3.56 -17.73
CA PRO A 659 -20.42 -2.92 -17.05
C PRO A 659 -19.38 -3.94 -16.54
N ASP A 660 -18.11 -3.55 -16.58
CA ASP A 660 -17.03 -4.21 -15.83
C ASP A 660 -16.29 -3.19 -14.95
N PHE A 661 -15.45 -3.63 -14.02
CA PHE A 661 -14.84 -2.74 -13.03
C PHE A 661 -13.33 -2.95 -12.84
N LEU A 662 -12.64 -1.86 -12.48
CA LEU A 662 -11.21 -1.87 -12.17
C LEU A 662 -10.93 -1.28 -10.78
N GLY A 663 -10.29 -2.07 -9.92
CA GLY A 663 -9.69 -1.61 -8.66
C GLY A 663 -10.50 -1.85 -7.38
N THR A 664 -11.31 -2.91 -7.30
CA THR A 664 -11.94 -3.35 -6.04
C THR A 664 -10.97 -4.14 -5.14
N VAL A 665 -11.36 -4.37 -3.88
CA VAL A 665 -10.59 -5.18 -2.92
C VAL A 665 -10.46 -6.61 -3.46
N GLY A 666 -9.23 -7.17 -3.43
CA GLY A 666 -8.94 -8.52 -3.91
C GLY A 666 -8.61 -8.66 -5.41
N MET A 667 -8.68 -7.58 -6.21
CA MET A 667 -8.24 -7.65 -7.61
C MET A 667 -6.71 -7.69 -7.72
N THR A 668 -6.17 -8.87 -8.02
CA THR A 668 -4.75 -9.08 -8.32
C THR A 668 -4.37 -8.41 -9.66
N LEU A 669 -3.08 -8.17 -9.88
CA LEU A 669 -2.56 -7.63 -11.15
C LEU A 669 -3.01 -8.46 -12.38
N PRO A 670 -2.99 -9.80 -12.36
CA PRO A 670 -3.55 -10.62 -13.43
C PRO A 670 -5.04 -10.39 -13.68
N MET A 671 -5.86 -10.23 -12.62
CA MET A 671 -7.29 -9.94 -12.77
C MET A 671 -7.52 -8.57 -13.42
N GLN A 672 -6.75 -7.56 -13.03
CA GLN A 672 -6.84 -6.22 -13.62
C GLN A 672 -6.49 -6.28 -15.12
N LYS A 673 -5.44 -7.02 -15.49
CA LYS A 673 -5.07 -7.24 -16.88
C LYS A 673 -6.18 -7.96 -17.66
N GLY A 674 -6.77 -9.01 -17.09
CA GLY A 674 -7.89 -9.73 -17.68
C GLY A 674 -9.09 -8.83 -17.97
N VAL A 675 -9.48 -7.95 -17.04
CA VAL A 675 -10.55 -6.96 -17.25
C VAL A 675 -10.21 -5.97 -18.36
N LEU A 676 -8.96 -5.48 -18.40
CA LEU A 676 -8.53 -4.56 -19.45
C LEU A 676 -8.49 -5.22 -20.83
N ASP A 677 -8.05 -6.48 -20.91
CA ASP A 677 -8.04 -7.27 -22.14
C ASP A 677 -9.46 -7.60 -22.60
N ALA A 678 -10.37 -7.91 -21.67
CA ALA A 678 -11.80 -8.09 -21.96
C ALA A 678 -12.42 -6.78 -22.46
N PHE A 679 -12.15 -5.64 -21.81
CA PHE A 679 -12.60 -4.34 -22.29
C PHE A 679 -12.00 -3.93 -23.64
N ARG A 680 -10.84 -4.47 -24.03
CA ARG A 680 -10.24 -4.26 -25.38
C ARG A 680 -10.90 -5.13 -26.43
N ASN A 681 -10.98 -6.43 -26.16
CA ASN A 681 -11.26 -7.45 -27.18
C ASN A 681 -12.74 -7.87 -27.21
N ASP A 682 -13.42 -7.79 -26.07
CA ASP A 682 -14.84 -8.10 -25.98
C ASP A 682 -15.66 -6.92 -26.53
N LYS A 683 -16.63 -7.25 -27.38
CA LYS A 683 -17.60 -6.30 -27.94
C LYS A 683 -18.78 -6.07 -26.99
N ASP A 684 -18.98 -6.99 -26.05
CA ASP A 684 -20.06 -6.95 -25.08
C ASP A 684 -19.75 -6.00 -23.91
N ILE A 685 -18.49 -5.94 -23.47
CA ILE A 685 -18.05 -5.03 -22.40
C ILE A 685 -17.73 -3.66 -22.97
N ARG A 686 -18.66 -2.72 -22.81
CA ARG A 686 -18.56 -1.35 -23.35
C ARG A 686 -18.47 -0.26 -22.29
N LEU A 687 -18.69 -0.59 -21.02
CA LEU A 687 -18.57 0.34 -19.91
C LEU A 687 -17.56 -0.19 -18.88
N LEU A 688 -16.52 0.59 -18.59
CA LEU A 688 -15.56 0.31 -17.53
C LEU A 688 -15.74 1.30 -16.37
N ILE A 689 -15.99 0.80 -15.17
CA ILE A 689 -16.10 1.60 -13.95
C ILE A 689 -14.79 1.50 -13.17
N ALA A 690 -14.11 2.63 -12.94
CA ALA A 690 -12.78 2.64 -12.34
C ALA A 690 -12.65 3.64 -11.20
N THR A 691 -11.76 3.33 -10.26
CA THR A 691 -11.22 4.31 -9.30
C THR A 691 -9.99 5.02 -9.87
N SER A 692 -9.29 5.82 -9.05
CA SER A 692 -8.05 6.51 -9.42
C SER A 692 -6.91 5.59 -9.88
N VAL A 693 -7.03 4.27 -9.71
CA VAL A 693 -6.06 3.29 -10.22
C VAL A 693 -5.86 3.41 -11.73
N ALA A 694 -6.92 3.78 -12.47
CA ALA A 694 -6.90 3.97 -13.92
C ALA A 694 -6.41 5.36 -14.37
N ASP A 695 -6.11 6.28 -13.45
CA ASP A 695 -5.79 7.67 -13.80
C ASP A 695 -4.54 7.75 -14.69
N GLU A 696 -3.48 7.04 -14.32
CA GLU A 696 -2.15 7.22 -14.92
C GLU A 696 -1.50 5.90 -15.35
N GLY A 697 -0.78 5.95 -16.47
CA GLY A 697 0.19 4.95 -16.87
C GLY A 697 -0.39 3.68 -17.52
N ILE A 698 -1.56 3.20 -17.08
CA ILE A 698 -2.18 2.01 -17.68
C ILE A 698 -2.76 2.38 -19.05
N ASP A 699 -2.45 1.62 -20.08
CA ASP A 699 -3.06 1.79 -21.39
C ASP A 699 -4.47 1.20 -21.44
N ILE A 700 -5.42 2.02 -21.85
CA ILE A 700 -6.84 1.69 -21.91
C ILE A 700 -7.28 1.96 -23.35
N THR A 701 -8.15 1.09 -23.88
CA THR A 701 -8.80 1.25 -25.18
C THR A 701 -9.34 2.67 -25.36
N GLU A 702 -9.32 3.18 -26.59
CA GLU A 702 -9.88 4.50 -26.88
C GLU A 702 -11.37 4.55 -26.49
N CYS A 703 -11.71 5.45 -25.56
CA CYS A 703 -13.09 5.68 -25.16
C CYS A 703 -13.71 6.81 -25.99
N ASN A 704 -15.00 6.67 -26.26
CA ASN A 704 -15.85 7.72 -26.84
C ASN A 704 -16.41 8.64 -25.75
N LEU A 705 -16.59 8.13 -24.54
CA LEU A 705 -17.13 8.89 -23.43
C LEU A 705 -16.30 8.66 -22.16
N VAL A 706 -15.89 9.75 -21.52
CA VAL A 706 -15.32 9.75 -20.17
C VAL A 706 -16.34 10.41 -19.25
N VAL A 707 -16.78 9.71 -18.22
CA VAL A 707 -17.68 10.26 -17.20
C VAL A 707 -16.94 10.33 -15.88
N LEU A 708 -16.93 11.51 -15.28
CA LEU A 708 -16.35 11.81 -13.98
C LEU A 708 -17.50 11.98 -13.00
N TYR A 709 -17.76 10.99 -12.15
CA TYR A 709 -18.88 11.00 -11.24
C TYR A 709 -18.42 11.39 -9.83
N GLU A 710 -18.78 12.59 -9.39
CA GLU A 710 -18.33 13.18 -8.11
C GLU A 710 -16.80 13.15 -7.95
N TYR A 711 -16.10 13.27 -9.08
CA TYR A 711 -14.67 13.04 -9.20
C TYR A 711 -13.90 14.34 -9.41
N PHE A 712 -12.78 14.50 -8.72
CA PHE A 712 -11.88 15.65 -8.85
C PHE A 712 -10.43 15.25 -8.59
N GLY A 713 -9.50 16.11 -9.02
CA GLY A 713 -8.07 15.86 -8.89
C GLY A 713 -7.26 17.11 -9.24
N ASN A 714 -5.93 16.98 -9.22
CA ASN A 714 -5.04 18.05 -9.68
C ASN A 714 -5.07 18.18 -11.22
N VAL A 715 -4.53 19.28 -11.74
CA VAL A 715 -4.49 19.57 -13.18
C VAL A 715 -3.84 18.46 -14.01
N THR A 716 -2.77 17.84 -13.52
CA THR A 716 -2.05 16.75 -14.22
C THR A 716 -2.95 15.54 -14.41
N LYS A 717 -3.57 15.09 -13.31
CA LYS A 717 -4.52 13.98 -13.28
C LYS A 717 -5.74 14.26 -14.16
N MET A 718 -6.30 15.46 -14.09
CA MET A 718 -7.45 15.82 -14.93
C MET A 718 -7.12 15.83 -16.42
N ILE A 719 -5.91 16.24 -16.83
CA ILE A 719 -5.46 16.15 -18.22
C ILE A 719 -5.32 14.69 -18.66
N GLN A 720 -4.74 13.82 -17.83
CA GLN A 720 -4.54 12.41 -18.17
C GLN A 720 -5.86 11.65 -18.27
N VAL A 721 -6.79 11.88 -17.34
CA VAL A 721 -8.11 11.24 -17.33
C VAL A 721 -8.94 11.66 -18.55
N ARG A 722 -8.96 12.95 -18.88
CA ARG A 722 -9.61 13.44 -20.11
C ARG A 722 -8.98 12.83 -21.36
N GLY A 723 -7.66 12.65 -21.34
CA GLY A 723 -6.90 11.96 -22.38
C GLY A 723 -7.20 10.46 -22.51
N ARG A 724 -8.15 9.88 -21.76
CA ARG A 724 -8.70 8.54 -22.04
C ARG A 724 -9.79 8.58 -23.13
N GLY A 725 -10.49 9.70 -23.26
CA GLY A 725 -11.42 9.97 -24.34
C GLY A 725 -10.65 10.43 -25.57
N ARG A 726 -10.30 9.50 -26.46
CA ARG A 726 -9.46 9.79 -27.65
C ARG A 726 -10.14 9.48 -28.97
N ALA A 727 -11.22 8.70 -28.95
CA ALA A 727 -11.96 8.36 -30.14
C ALA A 727 -12.53 9.62 -30.83
N ARG A 728 -12.80 9.53 -32.13
CA ARG A 728 -13.34 10.67 -32.89
C ARG A 728 -14.66 11.17 -32.29
N GLY A 729 -14.72 12.45 -31.94
CA GLY A 729 -15.91 13.07 -31.31
C GLY A 729 -16.10 12.70 -29.84
N SER A 730 -15.05 12.26 -29.14
CA SER A 730 -15.12 11.90 -27.74
C SER A 730 -15.56 13.06 -26.85
N LYS A 731 -16.31 12.76 -25.78
CA LYS A 731 -16.77 13.74 -24.80
C LYS A 731 -16.25 13.38 -23.40
N CYS A 732 -15.98 14.40 -22.58
CA CYS A 732 -15.74 14.24 -21.16
C CYS A 732 -16.84 14.97 -20.39
N ILE A 733 -17.50 14.29 -19.46
CA ILE A 733 -18.61 14.85 -18.69
C ILE A 733 -18.31 14.74 -17.21
N LEU A 734 -18.36 15.85 -16.49
CA LEU A 734 -18.25 15.91 -15.04
C LEU A 734 -19.65 16.04 -14.43
N VAL A 735 -20.11 14.99 -13.77
CA VAL A 735 -21.39 14.95 -13.05
C VAL A 735 -21.11 15.23 -11.59
N THR A 736 -21.63 16.34 -11.06
CA THR A 736 -21.40 16.74 -9.67
C THR A 736 -22.56 17.55 -9.11
N SER A 737 -22.86 17.37 -7.84
CA SER A 737 -23.74 18.24 -7.07
C SER A 737 -22.99 19.27 -6.21
N LYS A 738 -21.66 19.19 -6.15
CA LYS A 738 -20.81 20.00 -5.28
C LYS A 738 -20.24 21.21 -6.02
N THR A 739 -20.46 22.41 -5.48
CA THR A 739 -19.91 23.66 -6.02
C THR A 739 -18.38 23.68 -5.98
N GLU A 740 -17.79 23.16 -4.91
CA GLU A 740 -16.33 23.03 -4.74
C GLU A 740 -15.68 22.25 -5.89
N VAL A 741 -16.33 21.17 -6.36
CA VAL A 741 -15.83 20.34 -7.48
C VAL A 741 -15.87 21.11 -8.80
N VAL A 742 -16.93 21.89 -9.02
CA VAL A 742 -17.07 22.75 -10.20
C VAL A 742 -16.00 23.86 -10.20
N GLU A 743 -15.78 24.48 -9.05
CA GLU A 743 -14.74 25.50 -8.87
C GLU A 743 -13.34 24.92 -9.07
N ASN A 744 -13.08 23.73 -8.55
CA ASN A 744 -11.82 23.02 -8.74
C ASN A 744 -11.54 22.72 -10.22
N GLU A 745 -12.53 22.23 -10.98
CA GLU A 745 -12.35 21.96 -12.41
C GLU A 745 -12.13 23.26 -13.21
N LYS A 746 -12.83 24.35 -12.86
CA LYS A 746 -12.57 25.68 -13.44
C LYS A 746 -11.15 26.15 -13.16
N GLN A 747 -10.68 25.97 -11.92
CA GLN A 747 -9.29 26.27 -11.55
C GLN A 747 -8.30 25.40 -12.33
N ASN A 748 -8.57 24.10 -12.52
CA ASN A 748 -7.72 23.20 -13.30
C ASN A 748 -7.64 23.62 -14.77
N SER A 749 -8.76 24.05 -15.37
CA SER A 749 -8.78 24.59 -16.74
C SER A 749 -7.90 25.83 -16.86
N TYR A 750 -8.04 26.78 -15.92
CA TYR A 750 -7.19 27.98 -15.88
C TYR A 750 -5.70 27.63 -15.68
N LYS A 751 -5.40 26.67 -14.80
CA LYS A 751 -4.03 26.18 -14.58
C LYS A 751 -3.44 25.54 -15.84
N GLU A 752 -4.23 24.81 -16.63
CA GLU A 752 -3.77 24.23 -17.90
C GLU A 752 -3.47 25.32 -18.95
N GLU A 753 -4.34 26.34 -19.08
CA GLU A 753 -4.10 27.48 -19.97
C GLU A 753 -2.82 28.23 -19.58
N MET A 754 -2.67 28.50 -18.28
CA MET A 754 -1.49 29.15 -17.72
C MET A 754 -0.21 28.33 -17.95
N MET A 755 -0.28 27.00 -17.82
CA MET A 755 0.82 26.09 -18.14
C MET A 755 1.22 26.20 -19.62
N ASN A 756 0.26 26.13 -20.54
CA ASN A 756 0.54 26.21 -21.98
C ASN A 756 1.15 27.56 -22.36
N ALA A 757 0.62 28.66 -21.82
CA ALA A 757 1.18 30.00 -22.04
C ALA A 757 2.60 30.15 -21.46
N ALA A 758 2.88 29.53 -20.31
CA ALA A 758 4.22 29.52 -19.73
C ALA A 758 5.20 28.68 -20.57
N ILE A 759 4.79 27.51 -21.08
CA ILE A 759 5.61 26.69 -21.99
C ILE A 759 5.94 27.48 -23.26
N GLU A 760 4.95 28.11 -23.90
CA GLU A 760 5.16 28.89 -25.11
C GLU A 760 6.12 30.07 -24.86
N LYS A 761 5.98 30.76 -23.73
CA LYS A 761 6.90 31.82 -23.30
C LYS A 761 8.33 31.30 -23.18
N LEU A 762 8.54 30.14 -22.58
CA LEU A 762 9.86 29.52 -22.40
C LEU A 762 10.45 29.02 -23.72
N GLN A 763 9.63 28.46 -24.61
CA GLN A 763 10.06 28.01 -25.95
C GLN A 763 10.47 29.16 -26.87
N ASN A 764 10.06 30.39 -26.57
CA ASN A 764 10.47 31.59 -27.29
C ASN A 764 11.76 32.23 -26.73
N TRP A 765 12.33 31.69 -25.64
CA TRP A 765 13.65 32.12 -25.17
C TRP A 765 14.74 31.58 -26.09
N ASP A 766 15.83 32.33 -26.22
CA ASP A 766 17.04 31.80 -26.84
C ASP A 766 17.65 30.69 -25.97
N GLU A 767 18.29 29.72 -26.62
CA GLU A 767 18.86 28.55 -25.93
C GLU A 767 19.86 28.94 -24.83
N THR A 768 20.60 30.04 -25.01
CA THR A 768 21.60 30.49 -24.03
C THR A 768 20.95 31.04 -22.77
N THR A 769 19.85 31.78 -22.90
CA THR A 769 19.05 32.29 -21.78
C THR A 769 18.39 31.15 -21.02
N PHE A 770 17.78 30.19 -21.74
CA PHE A 770 17.19 29.01 -21.11
C PHE A 770 18.24 28.19 -20.36
N ALA A 771 19.35 27.83 -21.01
CA ALA A 771 20.44 27.09 -20.39
C ALA A 771 21.03 27.80 -19.17
N ARG A 772 21.20 29.13 -19.24
CA ARG A 772 21.68 29.94 -18.11
C ARG A 772 20.71 29.92 -16.93
N LYS A 773 19.39 30.03 -17.19
CA LYS A 773 18.36 29.93 -16.14
C LYS A 773 18.38 28.56 -15.48
N ILE A 774 18.38 27.50 -16.27
CA ILE A 774 18.44 26.12 -15.79
C ILE A 774 19.69 25.87 -14.94
N ARG A 775 20.86 26.26 -15.44
CA ARG A 775 22.12 26.15 -14.69
C ARG A 775 22.11 26.93 -13.39
N GLY A 776 21.51 28.13 -13.39
CA GLY A 776 21.34 28.95 -12.18
C GLY A 776 20.50 28.26 -11.11
N LEU A 777 19.38 27.63 -11.50
CA LEU A 777 18.53 26.86 -10.60
C LEU A 777 19.23 25.61 -10.07
N GLN A 778 19.93 24.87 -10.93
CA GLN A 778 20.72 23.71 -10.52
C GLN A 778 21.79 24.08 -9.48
N MET A 779 22.51 25.19 -9.71
CA MET A 779 23.53 25.66 -8.77
C MET A 779 22.91 26.12 -7.45
N LYS A 780 21.78 26.84 -7.50
CA LYS A 780 21.04 27.25 -6.29
C LYS A 780 20.60 26.04 -5.47
N GLU A 781 20.02 25.02 -6.11
CA GLU A 781 19.58 23.81 -5.43
C GLU A 781 20.77 23.03 -4.86
N LYS A 782 21.87 22.90 -5.64
CA LYS A 782 23.10 22.27 -5.16
C LYS A 782 23.65 22.99 -3.92
N ILE A 783 23.73 24.32 -3.95
CA ILE A 783 24.17 25.13 -2.81
C ILE A 783 23.26 24.90 -1.60
N LEU A 784 21.92 24.95 -1.78
CA LEU A 784 20.97 24.73 -0.68
C LEU A 784 21.06 23.31 -0.11
N ARG A 785 21.25 22.31 -0.97
CA ARG A 785 21.36 20.92 -0.55
C ARG A 785 22.70 20.66 0.14
N ASP A 786 23.79 21.21 -0.38
CA ASP A 786 25.12 21.09 0.21
C ASP A 786 25.23 21.94 1.50
N SER A 787 24.57 23.10 1.57
CA SER A 787 24.42 23.87 2.80
C SER A 787 23.57 23.14 3.82
N ARG A 788 22.47 22.49 3.41
CA ARG A 788 21.69 21.60 4.30
C ARG A 788 22.51 20.43 4.78
N LYS A 789 23.37 19.82 3.95
CA LYS A 789 24.34 18.80 4.39
C LYS A 789 25.33 19.36 5.42
N ASN A 790 25.68 20.65 5.32
CA ASN A 790 26.56 21.34 6.27
C ASN A 790 25.82 21.82 7.55
N GLU A 791 24.55 22.23 7.45
CA GLU A 791 23.65 22.67 8.53
C GLU A 791 23.04 21.50 9.30
N THR A 792 22.93 20.32 8.68
CA THR A 792 22.68 19.04 9.38
C THR A 792 23.86 18.59 10.24
N LYS A 793 24.83 19.46 10.51
CA LYS A 793 25.43 19.53 11.84
C LYS A 793 24.34 19.97 12.82
N HIS A 794 23.47 19.02 13.16
CA HIS A 794 22.36 19.16 14.10
C HIS A 794 22.76 20.11 15.24
N LYS A 795 21.97 21.17 15.48
CA LYS A 795 22.05 21.93 16.74
C LYS A 795 21.96 20.89 17.84
N VAL A 796 23.07 20.63 18.53
CA VAL A 796 23.08 19.77 19.70
C VAL A 796 22.10 20.43 20.66
N VAL A 797 20.95 19.80 20.88
CA VAL A 797 20.00 20.26 21.89
C VAL A 797 20.74 20.11 23.21
N GLU A 798 21.17 21.23 23.79
CA GLU A 798 21.84 21.25 25.09
C GLU A 798 20.94 20.62 26.17
N GLY A 799 21.57 20.05 27.20
CA GLY A 799 20.90 19.31 28.27
C GLY A 799 21.06 17.79 28.12
N LYS A 800 21.46 17.14 29.22
CA LYS A 800 21.64 15.69 29.31
C LYS A 800 20.29 15.00 29.17
N LYS A 801 20.23 13.97 28.32
CA LYS A 801 19.00 13.21 28.07
C LYS A 801 19.28 11.73 28.27
N ASN A 802 18.27 11.04 28.77
CA ASN A 802 18.30 9.60 28.96
C ASN A 802 17.49 8.92 27.86
N LEU A 803 18.00 7.79 27.38
CA LEU A 803 17.16 6.84 26.65
C LEU A 803 16.53 5.89 27.67
N LEU A 804 15.21 5.78 27.57
CA LEU A 804 14.40 4.81 28.29
C LEU A 804 13.86 3.79 27.31
N CYS A 805 13.61 2.56 27.75
CA CYS A 805 12.98 1.54 26.92
C CYS A 805 11.59 1.99 26.45
N GLY A 806 11.29 1.89 25.15
CA GLY A 806 9.99 2.31 24.58
C GLY A 806 8.79 1.67 25.26
N LYS A 807 8.90 0.37 25.58
CA LYS A 807 7.88 -0.45 26.23
C LYS A 807 7.81 -0.28 27.76
N CYS A 808 8.86 -0.64 28.50
CA CYS A 808 8.82 -0.67 29.97
C CYS A 808 9.42 0.54 30.68
N LYS A 809 9.89 1.55 29.93
CA LYS A 809 10.56 2.77 30.44
C LYS A 809 11.81 2.54 31.29
N ALA A 810 12.35 1.31 31.35
CA ALA A 810 13.61 1.04 32.04
C ALA A 810 14.77 1.84 31.42
N TYR A 811 15.65 2.38 32.28
CA TYR A 811 16.80 3.18 31.85
C TYR A 811 17.76 2.37 30.96
N VAL A 812 18.18 2.97 29.84
CA VAL A 812 18.98 2.31 28.82
C VAL A 812 20.40 2.86 28.80
N CYS A 813 20.57 4.13 28.43
CA CYS A 813 21.87 4.81 28.40
C CYS A 813 21.68 6.33 28.39
N SER A 814 22.76 7.07 28.63
CA SER A 814 22.77 8.50 28.33
C SER A 814 22.87 8.71 26.82
N THR A 815 22.35 9.82 26.31
CA THR A 815 22.65 10.24 24.92
C THR A 815 24.15 10.45 24.70
N ASP A 816 24.91 10.73 25.76
CA ASP A 816 26.38 10.88 25.73
C ASP A 816 27.12 9.58 25.38
N ASP A 817 26.46 8.43 25.55
CA ASP A 817 27.02 7.11 25.27
C ASP A 817 26.80 6.68 23.82
N ILE A 818 25.97 7.42 23.05
CA ILE A 818 25.60 7.07 21.68
C ILE A 818 26.66 7.55 20.69
N ARG A 819 27.00 6.71 19.71
CA ARG A 819 27.88 7.04 18.58
C ARG A 819 27.21 6.66 17.27
N ILE A 820 27.52 7.42 16.23
CA ILE A 820 26.99 7.21 14.87
C ILE A 820 28.02 6.44 14.04
N ILE A 821 27.58 5.41 13.32
CA ILE A 821 28.37 4.58 12.40
C ILE A 821 27.80 4.78 11.00
N LYS A 822 28.66 5.14 10.03
CA LYS A 822 28.29 5.40 8.63
C LYS A 822 27.05 6.32 8.48
N GLU A 823 26.97 7.35 9.33
CA GLU A 823 25.94 8.41 9.32
C GLU A 823 24.50 8.01 9.67
N SER A 824 24.13 6.73 9.64
CA SER A 824 22.73 6.27 9.77
C SER A 824 22.52 5.26 10.92
N HIS A 825 23.54 4.52 11.30
CA HIS A 825 23.46 3.52 12.36
C HIS A 825 23.94 4.10 13.69
N HIS A 826 23.25 3.78 14.78
CA HIS A 826 23.55 4.33 16.09
C HIS A 826 23.93 3.18 17.03
N THR A 827 25.11 3.25 17.64
CA THR A 827 25.61 2.30 18.65
C THR A 827 25.71 2.97 20.00
N VAL A 828 25.71 2.18 21.06
CA VAL A 828 25.97 2.65 22.43
C VAL A 828 27.33 2.10 22.88
N LEU A 829 28.16 2.96 23.46
CA LEU A 829 29.44 2.60 24.07
C LEU A 829 29.27 2.30 25.56
N GLY A 830 30.20 1.50 26.11
CA GLY A 830 30.24 1.18 27.53
C GLY A 830 29.71 -0.21 27.85
N ASP A 831 30.39 -0.89 28.77
CA ASP A 831 30.04 -2.26 29.16
C ASP A 831 28.77 -2.33 30.01
N THR A 832 28.42 -1.24 30.69
CA THR A 832 27.16 -1.09 31.45
C THR A 832 25.93 -1.22 30.55
N PHE A 833 26.03 -0.86 29.27
CA PHE A 833 24.94 -1.05 28.32
C PHE A 833 24.77 -2.53 27.94
N LYS A 834 25.86 -3.31 27.85
CA LYS A 834 25.81 -4.76 27.58
C LYS A 834 25.06 -5.52 28.66
N GLU A 835 25.10 -5.02 29.89
CA GLU A 835 24.35 -5.58 31.00
C GLU A 835 22.85 -5.25 30.94
N ARG A 836 22.38 -4.43 30.00
CA ARG A 836 20.97 -3.97 29.97
C ARG A 836 20.17 -4.58 28.84
N TYR A 837 20.82 -5.33 27.96
CA TYR A 837 20.17 -6.05 26.89
C TYR A 837 20.54 -7.54 26.90
N ILE A 838 19.69 -8.33 26.27
CA ILE A 838 19.97 -9.72 25.93
C ILE A 838 19.98 -9.86 24.41
N THR A 839 20.76 -10.82 23.91
CA THR A 839 20.87 -11.09 22.47
C THR A 839 20.24 -12.44 22.14
N LYS A 840 19.56 -12.50 21.00
CA LYS A 840 19.02 -13.75 20.43
C LYS A 840 19.46 -13.86 18.97
N PRO A 841 19.85 -15.04 18.46
CA PRO A 841 20.31 -15.20 17.08
C PRO A 841 19.36 -14.57 16.06
N HIS A 842 19.91 -13.84 15.08
CA HIS A 842 19.10 -13.15 14.08
C HIS A 842 18.65 -14.17 13.02
N ARG A 843 17.33 -14.41 12.90
CA ARG A 843 16.76 -15.48 12.07
C ARG A 843 17.02 -15.38 10.55
N LYS A 844 17.51 -14.24 10.07
CA LYS A 844 17.99 -14.03 8.70
C LYS A 844 19.29 -13.23 8.77
N PRO A 845 20.47 -13.86 8.89
CA PRO A 845 21.75 -13.17 8.94
C PRO A 845 22.04 -12.60 7.56
N VAL A 846 21.51 -11.42 7.29
CA VAL A 846 21.73 -10.70 6.03
C VAL A 846 22.96 -9.83 6.21
N GLN A 847 23.90 -9.94 5.28
CA GLN A 847 24.96 -8.96 5.15
C GLN A 847 24.45 -7.75 4.38
N PHE A 848 24.66 -6.57 4.92
CA PHE A 848 24.30 -5.31 4.28
C PHE A 848 25.32 -4.25 4.66
N ASP A 849 25.87 -3.56 3.66
CA ASP A 849 26.81 -2.45 3.85
C ASP A 849 27.98 -2.75 4.84
N GLY A 850 28.56 -3.95 4.77
CA GLY A 850 29.66 -4.37 5.65
C GLY A 850 29.27 -4.72 7.09
N PHE A 851 27.99 -4.68 7.41
CA PHE A 851 27.41 -5.23 8.63
C PHE A 851 26.92 -6.64 8.37
N GLU A 852 27.28 -7.55 9.26
CA GLU A 852 26.70 -8.88 9.30
C GLU A 852 25.80 -8.96 10.53
N LYS A 853 24.48 -9.10 10.32
CA LYS A 853 23.53 -9.24 11.43
C LYS A 853 23.81 -10.55 12.15
N LYS A 854 24.25 -10.47 13.40
CA LYS A 854 24.45 -11.66 14.24
C LYS A 854 23.24 -11.95 15.09
N ASN A 855 22.84 -11.01 15.93
CA ASN A 855 21.77 -11.21 16.90
C ASN A 855 20.77 -10.06 16.88
N LYS A 856 19.55 -10.29 17.31
CA LYS A 856 18.63 -9.25 17.76
C LYS A 856 18.89 -8.92 19.22
N MET A 857 18.86 -7.63 19.53
CA MET A 857 19.07 -7.08 20.86
C MET A 857 17.72 -6.71 21.49
N HIS A 858 17.44 -7.19 22.69
CA HIS A 858 16.19 -6.95 23.40
C HIS A 858 16.47 -6.41 24.80
N CYS A 859 15.53 -5.63 25.35
CA CYS A 859 15.56 -5.22 26.76
C CYS A 859 15.78 -6.44 27.67
N ARG A 860 16.72 -6.35 28.61
CA ARG A 860 17.03 -7.44 29.56
C ARG A 860 15.89 -7.73 30.54
N ASN A 861 14.99 -6.78 30.79
CA ASN A 861 13.83 -7.01 31.65
C ASN A 861 12.99 -8.16 31.05
N ALA A 862 12.85 -9.24 31.82
CA ALA A 862 12.26 -10.52 31.40
C ALA A 862 10.80 -10.37 30.95
N GLU A 863 10.03 -9.47 31.56
CA GLU A 863 8.63 -9.18 31.22
C GLU A 863 8.50 -8.21 30.02
N CYS A 864 9.59 -7.52 29.67
CA CYS A 864 9.59 -6.53 28.60
C CYS A 864 10.04 -7.16 27.28
N GLN A 865 11.28 -7.66 27.23
CA GLN A 865 11.99 -8.14 26.02
C GLN A 865 11.76 -7.28 24.77
N HIS A 866 11.57 -5.97 24.94
CA HIS A 866 11.31 -5.07 23.83
C HIS A 866 12.51 -5.01 22.90
N ASP A 867 12.27 -5.10 21.60
CA ASP A 867 13.32 -5.12 20.58
C ASP A 867 14.01 -3.76 20.51
N TRP A 868 15.25 -3.69 20.97
CA TRP A 868 16.08 -2.48 21.00
C TRP A 868 16.90 -2.31 19.72
N GLY A 869 17.05 -3.36 18.92
CA GLY A 869 17.85 -3.36 17.71
C GLY A 869 18.55 -4.68 17.47
N ILE A 870 19.81 -4.62 17.05
CA ILE A 870 20.59 -5.79 16.64
C ILE A 870 22.01 -5.71 17.19
N THR A 871 22.70 -6.84 17.30
CA THR A 871 24.16 -6.86 17.31
C THR A 871 24.66 -7.30 15.95
N VAL A 872 25.67 -6.61 15.47
CA VAL A 872 26.27 -6.83 14.17
C VAL A 872 27.75 -7.10 14.32
N LYS A 873 28.28 -7.92 13.43
CA LYS A 873 29.71 -7.90 13.15
C LYS A 873 29.99 -6.77 12.17
N TYR A 874 30.90 -5.90 12.54
CA TYR A 874 31.31 -4.73 11.77
C TYR A 874 32.82 -4.51 11.93
N LYS A 875 33.56 -4.64 10.83
CA LYS A 875 35.03 -4.64 10.83
C LYS A 875 35.60 -5.67 11.83
N THR A 876 36.37 -5.22 12.82
CA THR A 876 36.97 -6.06 13.87
C THR A 876 36.03 -6.30 15.06
N PHE A 877 34.88 -5.63 15.13
CA PHE A 877 33.93 -5.79 16.22
C PHE A 877 32.92 -6.87 15.87
N ASP A 878 32.86 -7.92 16.69
CA ASP A 878 32.04 -9.10 16.36
C ASP A 878 30.59 -9.00 16.89
N ASN A 879 30.36 -8.22 17.95
CA ASN A 879 29.05 -8.04 18.60
C ASN A 879 28.79 -6.56 18.91
N LEU A 880 28.92 -5.69 17.92
CA LEU A 880 28.65 -4.27 18.07
C LEU A 880 27.12 -4.03 18.15
N PRO A 881 26.59 -3.38 19.19
CA PRO A 881 25.16 -3.12 19.28
C PRO A 881 24.74 -1.97 18.37
N VAL A 882 23.67 -2.15 17.59
CA VAL A 882 23.05 -1.09 16.77
C VAL A 882 21.60 -0.93 17.21
N ILE A 883 21.28 0.25 17.72
CA ILE A 883 19.97 0.61 18.29
C ILE A 883 19.10 1.40 17.31
N LYS A 884 17.78 1.32 17.51
CA LYS A 884 16.76 2.05 16.74
C LYS A 884 15.95 2.98 17.66
N ILE A 885 16.00 4.30 17.43
CA ILE A 885 15.44 5.30 18.36
C ILE A 885 13.96 5.08 18.69
N LYS A 886 13.17 4.64 17.72
CA LYS A 886 11.74 4.31 17.87
C LYS A 886 11.43 3.32 19.00
N SER A 887 12.40 2.49 19.37
CA SER A 887 12.27 1.53 20.46
C SER A 887 12.68 2.09 21.82
N PHE A 888 12.89 3.41 21.90
CA PHE A 888 13.24 4.16 23.08
C PHE A 888 12.37 5.41 23.21
N VAL A 889 12.27 5.92 24.43
CA VAL A 889 11.73 7.24 24.74
C VAL A 889 12.87 8.10 25.24
N LEU A 890 12.92 9.34 24.77
CA LEU A 890 13.90 10.32 25.20
C LEU A 890 13.34 11.08 26.40
N GLU A 891 14.03 11.03 27.52
CA GLU A 891 13.67 11.77 28.72
C GLU A 891 14.67 12.91 28.93
N ASN A 892 14.16 14.13 29.07
CA ASN A 892 14.96 15.25 29.54
C ASN A 892 15.13 15.15 31.05
N ILE A 893 16.38 15.08 31.52
CA ILE A 893 16.71 14.87 32.93
C ILE A 893 16.25 16.06 33.81
N GLU A 894 16.24 17.27 33.25
CA GLU A 894 15.91 18.49 34.00
C GLU A 894 14.40 18.72 34.13
N THR A 895 13.62 18.38 33.10
CA THR A 895 12.18 18.66 33.04
C THR A 895 11.30 17.43 33.25
N GLY A 896 11.86 16.22 33.15
CA GLY A 896 11.11 14.96 33.13
C GLY A 896 10.22 14.78 31.89
N THR A 897 10.30 15.68 30.91
CA THR A 897 9.46 15.59 29.70
C THR A 897 9.97 14.47 28.80
N GLN A 898 9.03 13.61 28.40
CA GLN A 898 9.29 12.48 27.53
C GLN A 898 8.88 12.80 26.10
N MET A 899 9.73 12.45 25.15
CA MET A 899 9.51 12.62 23.72
C MET A 899 9.80 11.30 23.01
N ASP A 900 8.96 10.94 22.04
CA ASP A 900 9.22 9.82 21.15
C ASP A 900 9.72 10.33 19.79
N PHE A 901 10.59 9.52 19.17
CA PHE A 901 11.13 9.82 17.85
C PHE A 901 11.06 8.56 17.01
N GLN A 902 10.60 8.73 15.78
CA GLN A 902 10.36 7.61 14.88
C GLN A 902 11.60 7.28 14.02
N LYS A 903 12.43 8.30 13.78
CA LYS A 903 13.70 8.20 13.06
C LYS A 903 14.79 8.95 13.81
N TRP A 904 16.03 8.51 13.65
CA TRP A 904 17.21 9.13 14.27
C TRP A 904 17.54 10.51 13.69
N LYS A 905 17.13 10.76 12.43
CA LYS A 905 17.32 12.01 11.71
C LYS A 905 16.09 12.88 11.89
#